data_AF-A0A1S6J510-F1
#
_entry.id   AF-A0A1S6J510-F1
#
_cell.length_a   1.000
_cell.length_b   1.000
_cell.length_c   1.000
_cell.angle_alpha   90.00
_cell.angle_beta   90.00
_cell.angle_gamma   90.00
#
_symmetry.space_group_name_H-M   'P 1'
#
loop_
_entity.id
_entity.type
_entity.pdbx_description
1 polymer ?
#
loop_
_entity_poly.entity_id
_entity_poly.type
_entity_poly.pdbx_seq_one_letter_code
_entity_poly.pdbx_strand_id
1 'polypeptide(L)'
;MSTTTRDDVIALEQKAVDHAYACYEARLVEMNGTVTATASATGKDGIANKKDAEQRAAAYGNLGGESLVFARVDAPEEPGGEPRPWYVGRRPVSDVRTRDTVVVLWTSGMATKWLEAQQEAPGDVVLRRRLRCAERVVEDYSDEIAVPGALSGTASEPAPDAAPDVGLVPTPRPAADDIPTAGRPGTAKPGERPPTHTPADIARIQRRRPPQPDDFLLRELQRARSGRMRDIVETIRRDQMALVTGSPTDILVVQGGPGTGKSAVGLHRVTWLVNNEHFTASDILVIGPHQRFLDYVGQVLPTLGTRDVNAVQMTRLWEGDALGTDTPRARLVKSDERMSAVLRRRVERECRPEALDALLTAPSFEGDEPAFTVTAGSTTLRVPRSEVLALLDEARDGEGAHRERRDRFRNQLVDRLLAELVAVAPRRGADGTIRRSLERNRKVERLLDRVWPSPGALEALRSLYDSPDLLRACGADVLDDEEQAALHRPRAATADGDPWTLEDLVLLEELRYLITGETPRRYGHIVVDEAQDLTPMQARTLRRRVARGGSMTILGDLAQATGPRVHTDWEELGTLLSDHGDWRVAELNTSYRVPAEIMEFVAPLARTVAPSLPYPQAVREAGEDAVRTIETEPWRLLDDTVAQAVRLLGSSDGHTLRSVAVIVPDDSGWLDEIARHLDEADGLTRPEREAVSVLAAAQAKGMEYDHVLVVEPATIAARGPAGLRQLYIALTRSTQTLTVLHTAALPEALTDTGTEDPAEQPTTVTAPGTDEGVGSAAGPATATGNAPEIGTDIRVRVVGHTTGGNYKVEAVSPATDRPLLLAVRHGSTPPTNGTEMNAWVLRHTSNVTFVTVDERGRRPISPTMAERYVDALAVVGELTDGNITGDARARLSELKGMANRCLRLDQHDWLDVWRVLGSPDRDRLALLRDIAANTNRTLASDTPDLDRFRGELQRSGWAEALAEARRTLEQRLAAEATDRPVNENRDTDPAATRSVEPAPSGRTEPPTPQQQPARPDQPEQPEPEENHPMPSTPAGTAAPTAGPSTDLLRFLETSAATDRTCKTHEAVRFELMAALLRADRQPKADSRIVDVDCTTEHGHFLYEILGAGLSTYPDLRSGAARLREVNHTLPTAADRLYLVLSQPPAEEWSPAAVHAVFSVHVLWRTPQGWGGPDTATALGLAPGQA
;
A
#
# COMPACT_ATOMS: atom_id res chain seq x y z
N MET A 1 -13.47 29.28 -57.37
CA MET A 1 -13.51 28.48 -56.12
C MET A 1 -12.46 27.41 -56.24
N SER A 2 -11.44 27.42 -55.38
CA SER A 2 -10.50 26.29 -55.27
C SER A 2 -10.96 25.44 -54.10
N THR A 3 -11.27 24.16 -54.35
CA THR A 3 -11.55 23.19 -53.27
C THR A 3 -10.22 22.60 -52.82
N THR A 4 -9.54 23.31 -51.92
CA THR A 4 -8.33 22.83 -51.22
C THR A 4 -8.61 21.43 -50.66
N THR A 5 -7.83 20.44 -51.05
CA THR A 5 -8.04 19.06 -50.60
C THR A 5 -7.55 18.88 -49.16
N ARG A 6 -7.95 17.79 -48.49
CA ARG A 6 -7.44 17.46 -47.15
C ARG A 6 -5.92 17.32 -47.16
N ASP A 7 -5.38 16.74 -48.23
CA ASP A 7 -3.96 16.51 -48.44
C ASP A 7 -3.20 17.83 -48.67
N ASP A 8 -3.78 18.79 -49.39
CA ASP A 8 -3.22 20.15 -49.54
C ASP A 8 -3.12 20.86 -48.18
N VAL A 9 -4.11 20.68 -47.30
CA VAL A 9 -4.09 21.22 -45.94
C VAL A 9 -3.02 20.53 -45.10
N ILE A 10 -2.97 19.20 -45.07
CA ILE A 10 -1.94 18.44 -44.34
C ILE A 10 -0.54 18.84 -44.82
N ALA A 11 -0.32 19.00 -46.13
CA ALA A 11 0.94 19.45 -46.72
C ALA A 11 1.26 20.94 -46.49
N LEU A 12 0.29 21.76 -46.04
CA LEU A 12 0.51 23.12 -45.56
C LEU A 12 0.91 23.12 -44.08
N GLU A 13 0.15 22.42 -43.23
CA GLU A 13 0.42 22.30 -41.80
C GLU A 13 1.78 21.60 -41.55
N GLN A 14 2.12 20.55 -42.32
CA GLN A 14 3.41 19.86 -42.26
C GLN A 14 4.59 20.82 -42.43
N LYS A 15 4.53 21.74 -43.40
CA LYS A 15 5.62 22.72 -43.64
C LYS A 15 5.80 23.68 -42.46
N ALA A 16 4.71 24.01 -41.76
CA ALA A 16 4.75 24.83 -40.56
C ALA A 16 5.30 24.05 -39.36
N VAL A 17 4.95 22.78 -39.21
CA VAL A 17 5.52 21.87 -38.21
C VAL A 17 7.01 21.63 -38.45
N ASP A 18 7.43 21.39 -39.69
CA ASP A 18 8.85 21.28 -40.09
C ASP A 18 9.64 22.54 -39.72
N HIS A 19 9.06 23.73 -39.99
CA HIS A 19 9.66 25.01 -39.62
C HIS A 19 9.75 25.18 -38.09
N ALA A 20 8.70 24.82 -37.35
CA ALA A 20 8.69 24.83 -35.89
C ALA A 20 9.76 23.90 -35.29
N TYR A 21 9.91 22.69 -35.84
CA TYR A 21 10.99 21.77 -35.45
C TYR A 21 12.38 22.30 -35.79
N ALA A 22 12.56 22.93 -36.96
CA ALA A 22 13.85 23.54 -37.33
C ALA A 22 14.23 24.71 -36.39
N CYS A 23 13.27 25.57 -36.01
CA CYS A 23 13.51 26.63 -35.02
C CYS A 23 13.76 26.06 -33.62
N TYR A 24 13.08 24.97 -33.24
CA TYR A 24 13.26 24.28 -31.97
C TYR A 24 14.66 23.62 -31.85
N GLU A 25 15.08 22.89 -32.89
CA GLU A 25 16.41 22.29 -32.99
C GLU A 25 17.50 23.37 -32.99
N ALA A 26 17.32 24.47 -33.73
CA ALA A 26 18.23 25.63 -33.72
C ALA A 26 18.30 26.32 -32.33
N ARG A 27 17.17 26.45 -31.64
CA ARG A 27 17.09 27.03 -30.28
C ARG A 27 17.81 26.15 -29.25
N LEU A 28 17.69 24.83 -29.37
CA LEU A 28 18.42 23.87 -28.55
C LEU A 28 19.94 23.95 -28.81
N VAL A 29 20.37 24.19 -30.04
CA VAL A 29 21.78 24.46 -30.38
C VAL A 29 22.27 25.78 -29.79
N GLU A 30 21.46 26.86 -29.82
CA GLU A 30 21.79 28.14 -29.15
C GLU A 30 22.00 27.94 -27.64
N MET A 31 21.10 27.20 -26.98
CA MET A 31 21.20 26.90 -25.55
C MET A 31 22.48 26.12 -25.23
N ASN A 32 22.78 25.03 -25.94
CA ASN A 32 23.99 24.23 -25.76
C ASN A 32 25.28 24.99 -26.13
N GLY A 33 25.23 25.88 -27.12
CA GLY A 33 26.35 26.78 -27.46
C GLY A 33 26.67 27.76 -26.32
N THR A 34 25.63 28.27 -25.65
CA THR A 34 25.77 29.18 -24.50
C THR A 34 26.43 28.52 -23.30
N VAL A 35 26.20 27.21 -23.07
CA VAL A 35 26.95 26.39 -22.10
C VAL A 35 28.45 26.42 -22.42
N THR A 36 28.80 26.23 -23.69
CA THR A 36 30.21 26.13 -24.13
C THR A 36 30.95 27.46 -23.97
N ALA A 37 30.27 28.58 -24.23
CA ALA A 37 30.82 29.92 -24.00
C ALA A 37 31.01 30.23 -22.50
N THR A 38 30.01 29.92 -21.66
CA THR A 38 30.10 30.16 -20.21
C THR A 38 31.09 29.23 -19.50
N ALA A 39 31.32 28.02 -20.01
CA ALA A 39 32.37 27.11 -19.53
C ALA A 39 33.80 27.65 -19.69
N SER A 40 34.01 28.70 -20.48
CA SER A 40 35.31 29.39 -20.62
C SER A 40 35.55 30.45 -19.53
N ALA A 41 34.58 30.75 -18.66
CA ALA A 41 34.74 31.66 -17.53
C ALA A 41 35.18 30.89 -16.26
N THR A 42 36.42 31.07 -15.85
CA THR A 42 37.03 30.31 -14.74
C THR A 42 36.55 30.77 -13.36
N GLY A 43 35.68 29.99 -12.72
CA GLY A 43 35.24 30.19 -11.34
C GLY A 43 34.34 29.07 -10.82
N LYS A 44 34.10 29.00 -9.51
CA LYS A 44 33.17 28.02 -8.89
C LYS A 44 31.76 28.13 -9.50
N ASP A 45 31.30 29.36 -9.69
CA ASP A 45 29.96 29.66 -10.22
C ASP A 45 29.82 29.23 -11.69
N GLY A 46 30.92 29.16 -12.44
CA GLY A 46 30.94 28.64 -13.80
C GLY A 46 30.54 27.16 -13.88
N ILE A 47 30.86 26.35 -12.87
CA ILE A 47 30.46 24.93 -12.81
C ILE A 47 28.95 24.80 -12.51
N ALA A 48 28.44 25.63 -11.59
CA ALA A 48 27.02 25.66 -11.26
C ALA A 48 26.18 26.15 -12.46
N ASN A 49 26.56 27.29 -13.04
CA ASN A 49 25.90 27.87 -14.22
C ASN A 49 25.97 26.94 -15.44
N LYS A 50 27.10 26.23 -15.64
CA LYS A 50 27.22 25.20 -16.67
C LYS A 50 26.19 24.08 -16.45
N LYS A 51 26.16 23.48 -15.26
CA LYS A 51 25.29 22.34 -14.95
C LYS A 51 23.81 22.73 -15.10
N ASP A 52 23.43 23.90 -14.59
CA ASP A 52 22.09 24.48 -14.70
C ASP A 52 21.72 24.70 -16.19
N ALA A 53 22.58 25.34 -16.99
CA ALA A 53 22.34 25.54 -18.42
C ALA A 53 22.24 24.22 -19.21
N GLU A 54 23.03 23.19 -18.89
CA GLU A 54 22.90 21.83 -19.44
C GLU A 54 21.57 21.19 -19.04
N GLN A 55 21.14 21.33 -17.77
CA GLN A 55 19.84 20.84 -17.29
C GLN A 55 18.66 21.55 -17.99
N ARG A 56 18.73 22.88 -18.20
CA ARG A 56 17.73 23.65 -18.97
C ARG A 56 17.66 23.21 -20.43
N ALA A 57 18.80 23.00 -21.09
CA ALA A 57 18.82 22.50 -22.47
C ALA A 57 18.22 21.08 -22.57
N ALA A 58 18.55 20.20 -21.63
CA ALA A 58 17.96 18.87 -21.52
C ALA A 58 16.48 18.86 -21.09
N ALA A 59 15.98 19.95 -20.48
CA ALA A 59 14.56 20.16 -20.18
C ALA A 59 13.78 20.62 -21.41
N TYR A 60 14.31 21.61 -22.13
CA TYR A 60 13.75 22.08 -23.39
C TYR A 60 13.71 20.96 -24.44
N GLY A 61 14.80 20.20 -24.57
CA GLY A 61 15.04 19.17 -25.59
C GLY A 61 14.30 17.84 -25.48
N ASN A 62 13.67 17.54 -24.34
CA ASN A 62 12.99 16.26 -24.15
C ASN A 62 11.47 16.41 -24.36
N LEU A 63 10.97 15.97 -25.51
CA LEU A 63 9.54 15.82 -25.80
C LEU A 63 9.01 14.40 -25.53
N GLY A 64 9.87 13.42 -25.21
CA GLY A 64 9.46 12.05 -24.86
C GLY A 64 8.81 11.22 -25.99
N GLY A 65 8.91 11.65 -27.25
CA GLY A 65 8.19 11.06 -28.39
C GLY A 65 6.83 11.72 -28.67
N GLU A 66 6.44 12.71 -27.88
CA GLU A 66 5.23 13.52 -28.10
C GLU A 66 5.46 14.63 -29.14
N SER A 67 4.39 15.15 -29.73
CA SER A 67 4.46 16.24 -30.71
C SER A 67 4.88 17.59 -30.10
N LEU A 68 5.64 18.39 -30.86
CA LEU A 68 5.95 19.77 -30.49
C LEU A 68 4.72 20.68 -30.60
N VAL A 69 3.91 20.49 -31.64
CA VAL A 69 2.75 21.30 -32.02
C VAL A 69 1.54 20.38 -32.20
N PHE A 70 0.43 20.73 -31.56
CA PHE A 70 -0.81 19.93 -31.57
C PHE A 70 -2.05 20.74 -31.98
N ALA A 71 -1.93 22.05 -32.16
CA ALA A 71 -3.03 22.90 -32.63
C ALA A 71 -2.53 24.12 -33.40
N ARG A 72 -3.41 24.66 -34.25
CA ARG A 72 -3.31 25.94 -34.93
C ARG A 72 -4.52 26.80 -34.58
N VAL A 73 -4.30 28.08 -34.36
CA VAL A 73 -5.34 29.10 -34.10
C VAL A 73 -5.10 30.26 -35.06
N ASP A 74 -6.10 30.64 -35.84
CA ASP A 74 -6.05 31.89 -36.61
C ASP A 74 -6.77 32.97 -35.80
N ALA A 75 -5.99 33.92 -35.27
CA ALA A 75 -6.44 34.98 -34.38
C ALA A 75 -5.52 36.21 -34.50
N PRO A 76 -6.01 37.44 -34.22
CA PRO A 76 -5.17 38.62 -34.23
C PRO A 76 -4.23 38.66 -33.01
N GLU A 77 -3.14 39.42 -33.14
CA GLU A 77 -2.13 39.57 -32.09
C GLU A 77 -2.58 40.51 -30.97
N GLU A 78 -3.31 41.56 -31.33
CA GLU A 78 -4.05 42.43 -30.40
C GLU A 78 -5.56 42.36 -30.73
N PRO A 79 -6.47 42.48 -29.75
CA PRO A 79 -7.91 42.39 -29.99
C PRO A 79 -8.41 43.38 -31.04
N GLY A 80 -9.12 42.88 -32.05
CA GLY A 80 -9.60 43.68 -33.20
C GLY A 80 -8.59 43.96 -34.31
N GLY A 81 -7.38 43.38 -34.27
CA GLY A 81 -6.42 43.40 -35.38
C GLY A 81 -6.78 42.44 -36.53
N GLU A 82 -5.89 42.33 -37.54
CA GLU A 82 -6.03 41.30 -38.59
C GLU A 82 -5.64 39.91 -38.06
N PRO A 83 -6.43 38.84 -38.32
CA PRO A 83 -6.10 37.49 -37.88
C PRO A 83 -4.86 36.92 -38.57
N ARG A 84 -3.94 36.32 -37.81
CA ARG A 84 -2.80 35.56 -38.35
C ARG A 84 -2.74 34.14 -37.76
N PRO A 85 -2.14 33.16 -38.46
CA PRO A 85 -1.99 31.81 -37.93
C PRO A 85 -0.96 31.77 -36.80
N TRP A 86 -1.34 31.08 -35.72
CA TRP A 86 -0.51 30.79 -34.56
C TRP A 86 -0.49 29.28 -34.32
N TYR A 87 0.70 28.72 -34.08
CA TYR A 87 0.83 27.31 -33.70
C TYR A 87 0.94 27.21 -32.18
N VAL A 88 0.16 26.32 -31.58
CA VAL A 88 0.12 26.09 -30.13
C VAL A 88 0.75 24.73 -29.81
N GLY A 89 1.65 24.72 -28.84
CA GLY A 89 2.53 23.58 -28.61
C GLY A 89 3.06 23.43 -27.18
N ARG A 90 3.84 22.36 -26.99
CA ARG A 90 4.36 21.91 -25.68
C ARG A 90 5.60 22.67 -25.20
N ARG A 91 6.20 23.49 -26.06
CA ARG A 91 7.34 24.36 -25.75
C ARG A 91 7.12 25.73 -26.41
N PRO A 92 7.56 26.83 -25.77
CA PRO A 92 7.67 28.10 -26.48
C PRO A 92 8.83 28.00 -27.48
N VAL A 93 8.57 28.27 -28.76
CA VAL A 93 9.60 28.29 -29.81
C VAL A 93 9.60 29.64 -30.49
N SER A 94 10.76 30.26 -30.59
CA SER A 94 10.99 31.47 -31.38
C SER A 94 12.11 31.26 -32.38
N ASP A 95 12.07 31.97 -33.51
CA ASP A 95 13.17 31.95 -34.46
C ASP A 95 14.40 32.62 -33.83
N VAL A 96 15.55 31.95 -33.92
CA VAL A 96 16.79 32.40 -33.26
C VAL A 96 17.34 33.70 -33.86
N ARG A 97 17.00 34.00 -35.12
CA ARG A 97 17.48 35.17 -35.89
C ARG A 97 16.54 36.36 -35.75
N THR A 98 15.23 36.17 -35.93
CA THR A 98 14.25 37.28 -35.90
C THR A 98 13.67 37.53 -34.51
N ARG A 99 13.66 36.49 -33.65
CA ARG A 99 13.01 36.44 -32.33
C ARG A 99 11.48 36.44 -32.35
N ASP A 100 10.87 36.30 -33.53
CA ASP A 100 9.43 36.09 -33.66
C ASP A 100 8.99 34.77 -33.01
N THR A 101 7.79 34.75 -32.43
CA THR A 101 7.21 33.53 -31.84
C THR A 101 6.64 32.63 -32.94
N VAL A 102 7.19 31.42 -33.06
CA VAL A 102 6.78 30.39 -34.02
C VAL A 102 5.80 29.40 -33.39
N VAL A 103 6.04 29.01 -32.13
CA VAL A 103 5.13 28.17 -31.34
C VAL A 103 4.82 28.86 -30.02
N VAL A 104 3.53 29.14 -29.81
CA VAL A 104 2.97 29.67 -28.57
C VAL A 104 2.82 28.52 -27.57
N LEU A 105 3.35 28.71 -26.35
CA LEU A 105 3.19 27.72 -25.28
C LEU A 105 1.73 27.64 -24.84
N TRP A 106 1.20 26.41 -24.76
CA TRP A 106 -0.22 26.14 -24.47
C TRP A 106 -0.71 26.72 -23.12
N THR A 107 0.16 26.84 -22.11
CA THR A 107 -0.18 27.42 -20.80
C THR A 107 -0.25 28.95 -20.79
N SER A 108 0.11 29.63 -21.88
CA SER A 108 0.12 31.09 -21.95
C SER A 108 -1.29 31.68 -21.89
N GLY A 109 -1.41 32.92 -21.39
CA GLY A 109 -2.70 33.62 -21.28
C GLY A 109 -3.42 33.91 -22.61
N MET A 110 -2.72 33.88 -23.75
CA MET A 110 -3.34 33.95 -25.08
C MET A 110 -3.84 32.57 -25.53
N ALA A 111 -2.98 31.55 -25.50
CA ALA A 111 -3.37 30.18 -25.86
C ALA A 111 -4.53 29.65 -25.00
N THR A 112 -4.53 29.97 -23.70
CA THR A 112 -5.62 29.66 -22.76
C THR A 112 -6.97 30.19 -23.29
N LYS A 113 -7.06 31.49 -23.59
CA LYS A 113 -8.29 32.12 -24.11
C LYS A 113 -8.73 31.50 -25.44
N TRP A 114 -7.78 31.19 -26.33
CA TRP A 114 -8.09 30.57 -27.63
C TRP A 114 -8.60 29.14 -27.49
N LEU A 115 -8.07 28.35 -26.56
CA LEU A 115 -8.52 26.99 -26.25
C LEU A 115 -9.86 26.99 -25.49
N GLU A 116 -10.14 28.04 -24.71
CA GLU A 116 -11.40 28.28 -24.02
C GLU A 116 -12.49 28.96 -24.88
N ALA A 117 -12.23 29.29 -26.15
CA ALA A 117 -13.24 29.84 -27.06
C ALA A 117 -14.35 28.81 -27.41
N GLN A 118 -15.57 29.27 -27.71
CA GLN A 118 -16.70 28.43 -28.14
C GLN A 118 -17.09 28.70 -29.59
N GLN A 119 -17.70 27.73 -30.28
CA GLN A 119 -18.28 27.99 -31.61
C GLN A 119 -19.46 28.99 -31.56
N GLU A 120 -20.26 28.99 -30.48
CA GLU A 120 -21.31 30.00 -30.22
C GLU A 120 -20.75 31.39 -29.86
N ALA A 121 -19.52 31.45 -29.36
CA ALA A 121 -18.87 32.66 -28.83
C ALA A 121 -17.34 32.56 -29.02
N PRO A 122 -16.84 32.77 -30.25
CA PRO A 122 -15.43 32.49 -30.58
C PRO A 122 -14.47 33.61 -30.14
N GLY A 123 -14.99 34.79 -29.80
CA GLY A 123 -14.16 35.97 -29.54
C GLY A 123 -13.35 36.35 -30.79
N ASP A 124 -12.04 36.56 -30.62
CA ASP A 124 -11.12 36.89 -31.71
C ASP A 124 -10.65 35.64 -32.52
N VAL A 125 -11.11 34.43 -32.20
CA VAL A 125 -10.70 33.18 -32.89
C VAL A 125 -11.50 32.95 -34.16
N VAL A 126 -10.83 32.96 -35.31
CA VAL A 126 -11.46 32.76 -36.63
C VAL A 126 -11.43 31.30 -37.08
N LEU A 127 -10.33 30.61 -36.79
CA LEU A 127 -10.13 29.18 -36.98
C LEU A 127 -9.48 28.58 -35.72
N ARG A 128 -9.93 27.43 -35.25
CA ARG A 128 -9.20 26.58 -34.30
C ARG A 128 -9.15 25.15 -34.83
N ARG A 129 -7.94 24.71 -35.17
CA ARG A 129 -7.60 23.40 -35.74
C ARG A 129 -6.77 22.60 -34.75
N ARG A 130 -7.17 21.38 -34.41
CA ARG A 130 -6.27 20.38 -33.81
C ARG A 130 -5.48 19.69 -34.92
N LEU A 131 -4.21 19.44 -34.66
CA LEU A 131 -3.30 18.68 -35.52
C LEU A 131 -2.94 17.39 -34.78
N ARG A 132 -3.05 16.25 -35.46
CA ARG A 132 -2.55 14.96 -34.97
C ARG A 132 -1.16 14.74 -35.54
N CYS A 133 -0.17 14.59 -34.67
CA CYS A 133 1.24 14.58 -35.05
C CYS A 133 1.95 13.35 -34.49
N ALA A 134 2.49 12.49 -35.37
CA ALA A 134 3.45 11.46 -34.98
C ALA A 134 4.85 12.09 -34.93
N GLU A 135 5.26 12.52 -33.73
CA GLU A 135 6.41 13.41 -33.50
C GLU A 135 6.34 14.66 -34.39
N ARG A 136 7.07 14.63 -35.52
CA ARG A 136 7.21 15.71 -36.51
C ARG A 136 6.33 15.55 -37.76
N VAL A 137 5.58 14.45 -37.89
CA VAL A 137 4.74 14.15 -39.07
C VAL A 137 3.27 14.43 -38.74
N VAL A 138 2.63 15.33 -39.48
CA VAL A 138 1.19 15.60 -39.40
C VAL A 138 0.44 14.46 -40.09
N GLU A 139 -0.30 13.66 -39.32
CA GLU A 139 -1.10 12.55 -39.85
C GLU A 139 -2.52 12.98 -40.23
N ASP A 140 -3.15 13.87 -39.46
CA ASP A 140 -4.54 14.30 -39.66
C ASP A 140 -4.87 15.63 -38.93
N TYR A 141 -6.05 16.22 -39.20
CA TYR A 141 -6.53 17.41 -38.49
C TYR A 141 -8.05 17.44 -38.23
N SER A 142 -8.50 18.23 -37.25
CA SER A 142 -9.93 18.52 -37.00
C SER A 142 -10.14 20.01 -36.71
N ASP A 143 -11.20 20.61 -37.24
CA ASP A 143 -11.51 22.04 -37.10
C ASP A 143 -12.68 22.23 -36.09
N GLU A 144 -12.36 22.64 -34.86
CA GLU A 144 -13.35 22.84 -33.78
C GLU A 144 -14.10 24.18 -33.88
N ILE A 145 -13.45 25.19 -34.44
CA ILE A 145 -14.03 26.51 -34.73
C ILE A 145 -13.62 26.87 -36.15
N ALA A 146 -14.59 27.21 -37.00
CA ALA A 146 -14.37 27.77 -38.33
C ALA A 146 -15.49 28.77 -38.63
N VAL A 147 -15.17 30.07 -38.67
CA VAL A 147 -16.15 31.11 -38.98
C VAL A 147 -16.33 31.20 -40.51
N PRO A 148 -17.53 30.95 -41.08
CA PRO A 148 -17.72 30.94 -42.52
C PRO A 148 -17.49 32.33 -43.15
N GLY A 149 -16.49 32.42 -44.03
CA GLY A 149 -16.21 33.62 -44.85
C GLY A 149 -14.78 34.14 -44.77
N ALA A 150 -14.01 33.81 -43.74
CA ALA A 150 -12.66 34.39 -43.53
C ALA A 150 -11.53 33.71 -44.32
N LEU A 151 -11.72 32.47 -44.81
CA LEU A 151 -10.70 31.67 -45.51
C LEU A 151 -10.46 32.12 -46.97
N SER A 152 -10.36 33.43 -47.23
CA SER A 152 -10.17 34.01 -48.56
C SER A 152 -9.34 35.30 -48.51
N GLY A 153 -8.10 35.22 -48.01
CA GLY A 153 -7.20 36.37 -47.95
C GLY A 153 -5.74 36.02 -47.70
N THR A 154 -5.00 35.63 -48.75
CA THR A 154 -3.53 35.80 -48.92
C THR A 154 -3.10 35.42 -50.34
N ALA A 155 -3.62 36.13 -51.35
CA ALA A 155 -3.13 36.08 -52.72
C ALA A 155 -3.20 37.49 -53.30
N SER A 156 -2.07 38.20 -53.31
CA SER A 156 -1.99 39.62 -53.67
C SER A 156 -1.34 39.81 -55.04
N GLU A 157 -2.17 40.09 -56.05
CA GLU A 157 -1.75 40.69 -57.33
C GLU A 157 -2.80 41.74 -57.77
N PRO A 158 -2.42 42.72 -58.62
CA PRO A 158 -3.04 44.04 -58.61
C PRO A 158 -4.34 44.19 -59.44
N ALA A 159 -5.11 45.24 -59.10
CA ALA A 159 -6.36 45.64 -59.75
C ALA A 159 -6.16 46.19 -61.19
N PRO A 160 -7.26 46.32 -61.96
CA PRO A 160 -7.78 47.69 -62.16
C PRO A 160 -9.32 47.85 -62.21
N ASP A 161 -9.72 49.13 -62.04
CA ASP A 161 -10.90 49.84 -62.56
C ASP A 161 -12.38 49.55 -62.14
N ALA A 162 -12.90 50.54 -61.39
CA ALA A 162 -14.00 51.43 -61.80
C ALA A 162 -15.50 51.01 -61.79
N ALA A 163 -16.13 51.24 -60.62
CA ALA A 163 -17.38 52.03 -60.47
C ALA A 163 -18.74 51.42 -60.98
N PRO A 164 -19.91 52.08 -60.79
CA PRO A 164 -20.54 52.16 -59.45
C PRO A 164 -22.09 51.98 -59.39
N ASP A 165 -22.59 51.89 -58.15
CA ASP A 165 -23.89 52.43 -57.63
C ASP A 165 -25.24 51.63 -57.78
N VAL A 166 -26.22 52.08 -56.96
CA VAL A 166 -27.69 51.89 -56.98
C VAL A 166 -28.32 50.60 -56.36
N GLY A 167 -28.44 50.58 -55.02
CA GLY A 167 -29.67 50.99 -54.30
C GLY A 167 -31.00 50.16 -54.28
N LEU A 168 -31.56 50.01 -53.06
CA LEU A 168 -33.01 49.94 -52.67
C LEU A 168 -33.82 48.65 -53.02
N VAL A 169 -34.23 47.77 -52.08
CA VAL A 169 -35.26 47.90 -51.00
C VAL A 169 -36.61 48.44 -51.55
N PRO A 170 -37.76 47.70 -51.50
CA PRO A 170 -38.41 47.28 -50.25
C PRO A 170 -39.25 45.94 -50.22
N THR A 171 -39.81 45.64 -49.05
CA THR A 171 -40.87 44.66 -48.70
C THR A 171 -42.31 45.25 -48.95
N PRO A 172 -43.51 44.61 -48.68
CA PRO A 172 -43.83 43.48 -47.77
C PRO A 172 -45.04 42.51 -48.09
N ARG A 173 -45.29 41.55 -47.16
CA ARG A 173 -46.54 40.88 -46.61
C ARG A 173 -47.97 41.12 -47.21
N PRO A 174 -49.05 40.34 -46.85
CA PRO A 174 -49.18 38.99 -46.20
C PRO A 174 -50.40 38.04 -46.60
N ALA A 175 -50.38 36.79 -46.10
CA ALA A 175 -51.49 35.95 -45.53
C ALA A 175 -52.73 35.37 -46.34
N ALA A 176 -53.23 34.22 -45.81
CA ALA A 176 -54.52 33.49 -46.03
C ALA A 176 -54.72 32.57 -47.28
N ASP A 177 -55.62 31.55 -47.36
CA ASP A 177 -56.28 30.52 -46.47
C ASP A 177 -57.22 29.63 -47.36
N ASP A 178 -57.73 28.41 -47.08
CA ASP A 178 -57.31 27.19 -46.34
C ASP A 178 -58.23 25.95 -46.69
N ILE A 179 -57.78 24.69 -46.46
CA ILE A 179 -58.46 23.34 -46.52
C ILE A 179 -59.17 22.89 -47.86
N PRO A 180 -59.74 21.64 -48.07
CA PRO A 180 -60.14 20.52 -47.15
C PRO A 180 -59.92 19.01 -47.54
N THR A 181 -60.06 18.12 -46.54
CA THR A 181 -60.54 16.67 -46.58
C THR A 181 -59.73 15.56 -47.31
N ALA A 182 -59.78 14.26 -46.95
CA ALA A 182 -60.33 13.48 -45.80
C ALA A 182 -59.73 12.04 -45.72
N GLY A 183 -59.85 11.34 -44.57
CA GLY A 183 -59.66 9.86 -44.48
C GLY A 183 -59.13 9.29 -43.14
N ARG A 184 -59.84 8.32 -42.53
CA ARG A 184 -59.51 7.51 -41.32
C ARG A 184 -60.45 6.27 -41.29
N PRO A 185 -60.32 5.22 -40.44
CA PRO A 185 -59.64 5.18 -39.12
C PRO A 185 -58.79 3.91 -38.79
N GLY A 186 -58.16 3.95 -37.61
CA GLY A 186 -57.63 2.81 -36.84
C GLY A 186 -57.33 3.29 -35.42
N THR A 187 -57.67 2.54 -34.37
CA THR A 187 -57.84 3.09 -33.00
C THR A 187 -56.99 2.42 -31.91
N ALA A 188 -56.25 3.23 -31.16
CA ALA A 188 -55.73 2.94 -29.83
C ALA A 188 -56.00 4.15 -28.90
N LYS A 189 -56.02 3.94 -27.57
CA LYS A 189 -56.29 5.00 -26.57
C LYS A 189 -55.04 5.84 -26.28
N PRO A 190 -55.20 7.09 -25.78
CA PRO A 190 -54.08 8.01 -25.57
C PRO A 190 -53.33 7.73 -24.25
N GLY A 191 -52.01 7.56 -24.37
CA GLY A 191 -51.06 7.92 -23.31
C GLY A 191 -50.65 9.39 -23.44
N GLU A 192 -50.03 9.95 -22.40
CA GLU A 192 -49.70 11.37 -22.33
C GLU A 192 -48.62 11.78 -23.34
N ARG A 193 -48.68 13.04 -23.81
CA ARG A 193 -47.59 13.63 -24.60
C ARG A 193 -46.58 14.25 -23.65
N PRO A 194 -45.27 13.98 -23.79
CA PRO A 194 -44.26 14.74 -23.07
C PRO A 194 -44.34 16.23 -23.47
N PRO A 195 -43.94 17.16 -22.57
CA PRO A 195 -44.07 18.58 -22.81
C PRO A 195 -43.21 19.02 -24.00
N THR A 196 -43.81 19.77 -24.93
CA THR A 196 -43.10 20.34 -26.08
C THR A 196 -42.14 21.44 -25.63
N HIS A 197 -40.85 21.11 -25.52
CA HIS A 197 -39.77 22.04 -25.21
C HIS A 197 -39.79 23.27 -26.12
N THR A 198 -39.66 24.47 -25.54
CA THR A 198 -39.51 25.71 -26.32
C THR A 198 -38.15 25.76 -27.01
N PRO A 199 -37.92 26.64 -28.00
CA PRO A 199 -36.57 26.84 -28.58
C PRO A 199 -35.50 27.20 -27.54
N ALA A 200 -35.87 27.87 -26.44
CA ALA A 200 -34.97 28.17 -25.33
C ALA A 200 -34.66 26.91 -24.49
N ASP A 201 -35.65 26.03 -24.28
CA ASP A 201 -35.43 24.73 -23.63
C ASP A 201 -34.59 23.81 -24.51
N ILE A 202 -34.83 23.79 -25.83
CA ILE A 202 -34.03 23.03 -26.80
C ILE A 202 -32.58 23.51 -26.77
N ALA A 203 -32.32 24.82 -26.80
CA ALA A 203 -30.97 25.37 -26.65
C ALA A 203 -30.34 25.03 -25.29
N ARG A 204 -31.12 25.05 -24.19
CA ARG A 204 -30.68 24.66 -22.84
C ARG A 204 -30.40 23.15 -22.71
N ILE A 205 -31.11 22.31 -23.44
CA ILE A 205 -30.91 20.86 -23.53
C ILE A 205 -29.70 20.56 -24.40
N GLN A 206 -29.54 21.23 -25.54
CA GLN A 206 -28.36 21.13 -26.41
C GLN A 206 -27.09 21.55 -25.66
N ARG A 207 -27.11 22.67 -24.92
CA ARG A 207 -26.02 23.10 -24.02
C ARG A 207 -25.72 22.18 -22.84
N ARG A 208 -26.60 21.20 -22.56
CA ARG A 208 -26.42 20.16 -21.55
C ARG A 208 -26.11 18.78 -22.14
N ARG A 209 -26.20 18.62 -23.45
CA ARG A 209 -25.83 17.39 -24.14
C ARG A 209 -24.30 17.39 -24.29
N PRO A 210 -23.58 16.33 -23.93
CA PRO A 210 -22.18 16.22 -24.29
C PRO A 210 -22.05 16.39 -25.81
N PRO A 211 -21.05 17.14 -26.32
CA PRO A 211 -20.74 17.11 -27.74
C PRO A 211 -20.40 15.67 -28.11
N GLN A 212 -20.94 15.18 -29.24
CA GLN A 212 -20.46 13.91 -29.78
C GLN A 212 -18.96 14.04 -30.05
N PRO A 213 -18.14 13.03 -29.67
CA PRO A 213 -16.71 13.12 -29.82
C PRO A 213 -16.33 12.97 -31.29
N ASP A 214 -15.63 13.96 -31.85
CA ASP A 214 -15.07 13.87 -33.20
C ASP A 214 -14.28 12.55 -33.38
N ASP A 215 -14.33 11.98 -34.58
CA ASP A 215 -13.51 10.81 -34.98
C ASP A 215 -12.02 10.97 -34.66
N PHE A 216 -11.53 12.21 -34.63
CA PHE A 216 -10.18 12.59 -34.22
C PHE A 216 -9.87 12.16 -32.77
N LEU A 217 -10.78 12.43 -31.83
CA LEU A 217 -10.64 12.07 -30.42
C LEU A 217 -10.72 10.55 -30.24
N LEU A 218 -11.69 9.91 -30.90
CA LEU A 218 -11.89 8.46 -30.84
C LEU A 218 -10.65 7.70 -31.34
N ARG A 219 -10.09 8.10 -32.48
CA ARG A 219 -8.90 7.45 -33.08
C ARG A 219 -7.62 7.63 -32.25
N GLU A 220 -7.47 8.72 -31.49
CA GLU A 220 -6.30 8.87 -30.61
C GLU A 220 -6.44 8.07 -29.31
N LEU A 221 -7.67 7.93 -28.78
CA LEU A 221 -7.95 7.10 -27.60
C LEU A 221 -7.87 5.59 -27.89
N GLN A 222 -8.08 5.16 -29.13
CA GLN A 222 -7.96 3.76 -29.58
C GLN A 222 -6.50 3.29 -29.78
N ARG A 223 -5.56 4.23 -29.95
CA ARG A 223 -4.14 3.96 -30.26
C ARG A 223 -3.47 3.14 -29.17
N ALA A 224 -2.97 1.95 -29.52
CA ALA A 224 -2.39 0.97 -28.57
C ALA A 224 -1.42 1.61 -27.56
N ARG A 225 -1.54 1.23 -26.28
CA ARG A 225 -0.73 1.77 -25.18
C ARG A 225 0.51 0.90 -24.99
N SER A 226 1.69 1.52 -24.91
CA SER A 226 2.97 0.84 -24.69
C SER A 226 3.19 0.45 -23.22
N GLY A 227 2.17 -0.16 -22.59
CA GLY A 227 2.15 -0.48 -21.15
C GLY A 227 2.11 0.75 -20.24
N ARG A 228 1.79 1.93 -20.77
CA ARG A 228 1.85 3.21 -20.04
C ARG A 228 0.61 4.07 -20.33
N MET A 229 0.18 4.81 -19.32
CA MET A 229 -0.82 5.86 -19.48
C MET A 229 -0.22 7.03 -20.27
N ARG A 230 -0.92 7.52 -21.31
CA ARG A 230 -0.49 8.71 -22.06
C ARG A 230 -0.89 10.01 -21.36
N ASP A 231 -0.15 11.05 -21.71
CA ASP A 231 -0.51 12.47 -21.61
C ASP A 231 -1.88 12.73 -22.31
N ILE A 232 -2.57 13.82 -21.98
CA ILE A 232 -3.84 14.19 -22.63
C ILE A 232 -3.81 15.49 -23.43
N VAL A 233 -2.70 16.27 -23.52
CA VAL A 233 -2.66 17.60 -24.20
C VAL A 233 -3.52 17.67 -25.48
N GLU A 234 -3.25 16.78 -26.43
CA GLU A 234 -3.88 16.76 -27.77
C GLU A 234 -5.39 16.45 -27.70
N THR A 235 -5.83 15.85 -26.60
CA THR A 235 -7.22 15.45 -26.32
C THR A 235 -7.95 16.34 -25.29
N ILE A 236 -7.27 17.23 -24.55
CA ILE A 236 -7.85 18.06 -23.47
C ILE A 236 -9.13 18.74 -23.94
N ARG A 237 -10.18 18.63 -23.13
CA ARG A 237 -11.50 19.22 -23.34
C ARG A 237 -11.66 20.53 -22.58
N ARG A 238 -12.68 21.32 -22.93
CA ARG A 238 -12.91 22.68 -22.41
C ARG A 238 -13.12 22.71 -20.90
N ASP A 239 -13.97 21.81 -20.42
CA ASP A 239 -14.28 21.56 -19.01
C ASP A 239 -13.01 21.21 -18.21
N GLN A 240 -12.20 20.28 -18.73
CA GLN A 240 -10.90 19.94 -18.18
C GLN A 240 -9.94 21.14 -18.15
N MET A 241 -9.86 21.93 -19.24
CA MET A 241 -8.99 23.10 -19.32
C MET A 241 -9.37 24.15 -18.27
N ALA A 242 -10.65 24.45 -18.07
CA ALA A 242 -11.10 25.41 -17.07
C ALA A 242 -10.77 25.00 -15.61
N LEU A 243 -10.48 23.72 -15.36
CA LEU A 243 -9.93 23.24 -14.08
C LEU A 243 -8.41 23.38 -14.02
N VAL A 244 -7.71 23.17 -15.12
CA VAL A 244 -6.27 23.43 -15.26
C VAL A 244 -5.96 24.91 -15.00
N THR A 245 -6.69 25.82 -15.65
CA THR A 245 -6.45 27.27 -15.70
C THR A 245 -7.19 28.08 -14.63
N GLY A 246 -8.03 27.42 -13.83
CA GLY A 246 -8.81 28.05 -12.77
C GLY A 246 -7.95 28.60 -11.62
N SER A 247 -8.55 29.49 -10.81
CA SER A 247 -7.95 30.20 -9.66
C SER A 247 -6.81 29.44 -8.93
N PRO A 248 -5.61 30.03 -8.77
CA PRO A 248 -4.46 29.37 -8.17
C PRO A 248 -4.48 29.38 -6.63
N THR A 249 -5.35 30.17 -5.99
CA THR A 249 -5.34 30.43 -4.54
C THR A 249 -6.19 29.49 -3.69
N ASP A 250 -7.04 28.67 -4.32
CA ASP A 250 -8.16 28.02 -3.64
C ASP A 250 -7.93 26.51 -3.48
N ILE A 251 -8.64 25.87 -2.55
CA ILE A 251 -8.71 24.40 -2.47
C ILE A 251 -9.75 23.91 -3.48
N LEU A 252 -9.27 23.29 -4.55
CA LEU A 252 -10.08 22.72 -5.62
C LEU A 252 -10.19 21.21 -5.43
N VAL A 253 -11.40 20.73 -5.14
CA VAL A 253 -11.74 19.31 -5.21
C VAL A 253 -12.27 19.00 -6.61
N VAL A 254 -11.67 18.04 -7.31
CA VAL A 254 -12.12 17.52 -8.61
C VAL A 254 -12.68 16.12 -8.38
N GLN A 255 -14.00 16.04 -8.23
CA GLN A 255 -14.73 14.77 -8.24
C GLN A 255 -14.89 14.33 -9.70
N GLY A 256 -14.42 13.14 -10.04
CA GLY A 256 -14.56 12.61 -11.40
C GLY A 256 -14.46 11.11 -11.43
N GLY A 257 -15.45 10.45 -12.04
CA GLY A 257 -15.49 8.99 -12.12
C GLY A 257 -14.47 8.37 -13.09
N PRO A 258 -14.58 7.06 -13.39
CA PRO A 258 -13.64 6.35 -14.24
C PRO A 258 -13.47 6.96 -15.64
N GLY A 259 -12.24 7.06 -16.12
CA GLY A 259 -11.91 7.52 -17.48
C GLY A 259 -12.18 8.99 -17.80
N THR A 260 -12.52 9.81 -16.82
CA THR A 260 -12.79 11.26 -16.93
C THR A 260 -11.53 12.13 -17.09
N GLY A 261 -10.36 11.56 -16.81
CA GLY A 261 -9.05 12.24 -16.92
C GLY A 261 -8.58 13.00 -15.68
N LYS A 262 -9.26 12.86 -14.53
CA LYS A 262 -9.01 13.61 -13.27
C LYS A 262 -7.51 13.75 -12.91
N SER A 263 -6.76 12.66 -12.95
CA SER A 263 -5.33 12.59 -12.63
C SER A 263 -4.47 13.44 -13.55
N ALA A 264 -4.77 13.42 -14.85
CA ALA A 264 -4.02 14.19 -15.84
C ALA A 264 -4.36 15.68 -15.78
N VAL A 265 -5.63 16.05 -15.50
CA VAL A 265 -6.04 17.44 -15.20
C VAL A 265 -5.18 18.02 -14.06
N GLY A 266 -4.93 17.23 -13.01
CA GLY A 266 -4.01 17.60 -11.93
C GLY A 266 -2.57 17.90 -12.40
N LEU A 267 -2.00 17.07 -13.27
CA LEU A 267 -0.64 17.29 -13.78
C LEU A 267 -0.54 18.47 -14.76
N HIS A 268 -1.54 18.66 -15.62
CA HIS A 268 -1.64 19.85 -16.45
C HIS A 268 -1.74 21.13 -15.62
N ARG A 269 -2.49 21.08 -14.51
CA ARG A 269 -2.59 22.17 -13.53
C ARG A 269 -1.24 22.49 -12.87
N VAL A 270 -0.46 21.48 -12.50
CA VAL A 270 0.93 21.67 -12.01
C VAL A 270 1.77 22.42 -13.04
N THR A 271 1.76 21.99 -14.31
CA THR A 271 2.51 22.69 -15.37
C THR A 271 2.00 24.10 -15.61
N TRP A 272 0.69 24.33 -15.62
CA TRP A 272 0.11 25.66 -15.79
C TRP A 272 0.48 26.61 -14.65
N LEU A 273 0.45 26.14 -13.39
CA LEU A 273 0.83 26.91 -12.21
C LEU A 273 2.31 27.32 -12.23
N VAL A 274 3.22 26.41 -12.65
CA VAL A 274 4.66 26.73 -12.76
C VAL A 274 4.93 27.68 -13.93
N ASN A 275 4.33 27.42 -15.10
CA ASN A 275 4.59 28.22 -16.30
C ASN A 275 3.99 29.64 -16.25
N ASN A 276 3.07 29.92 -15.31
CA ASN A 276 2.51 31.25 -15.05
C ASN A 276 3.02 31.85 -13.73
N GLU A 277 4.18 31.39 -13.24
CA GLU A 277 4.92 31.94 -12.09
C GLU A 277 4.16 31.94 -10.74
N HIS A 278 3.08 31.17 -10.61
CA HIS A 278 2.31 31.09 -9.35
C HIS A 278 3.07 30.35 -8.24
N PHE A 279 3.83 29.31 -8.60
CA PHE A 279 4.68 28.55 -7.67
C PHE A 279 5.95 28.07 -8.39
N THR A 280 7.07 27.93 -7.68
CA THR A 280 8.22 27.19 -8.24
C THR A 280 7.90 25.70 -8.25
N ALA A 281 8.42 24.95 -9.22
CA ALA A 281 8.21 23.50 -9.26
C ALA A 281 8.68 22.79 -7.98
N SER A 282 9.78 23.27 -7.40
CA SER A 282 10.31 22.78 -6.12
C SER A 282 9.39 23.05 -4.92
N ASP A 283 8.44 23.98 -5.02
CA ASP A 283 7.43 24.28 -4.00
C ASP A 283 6.11 23.50 -4.20
N ILE A 284 6.03 22.63 -5.21
CA ILE A 284 4.86 21.78 -5.46
C ILE A 284 5.12 20.35 -4.97
N LEU A 285 4.15 19.77 -4.27
CA LEU A 285 4.11 18.36 -3.90
C LEU A 285 2.98 17.64 -4.63
N VAL A 286 3.27 16.53 -5.29
CA VAL A 286 2.28 15.60 -5.86
C VAL A 286 2.27 14.32 -5.02
N ILE A 287 1.10 13.97 -4.49
CA ILE A 287 0.88 12.80 -3.65
C ILE A 287 0.06 11.77 -4.43
N GLY A 288 0.58 10.54 -4.54
CA GLY A 288 -0.05 9.47 -5.30
C GLY A 288 -0.28 8.18 -4.49
N PRO A 289 -1.16 7.28 -4.96
CA PRO A 289 -1.51 6.05 -4.25
C PRO A 289 -0.38 5.00 -4.26
N HIS A 290 0.34 4.85 -5.38
CA HIS A 290 1.33 3.78 -5.59
C HIS A 290 2.49 4.20 -6.50
N GLN A 291 3.63 3.52 -6.42
CA GLN A 291 4.85 3.86 -7.17
C GLN A 291 4.60 4.00 -8.69
N ARG A 292 3.86 3.06 -9.32
CA ARG A 292 3.55 3.11 -10.77
C ARG A 292 2.89 4.41 -11.24
N PHE A 293 2.20 5.15 -10.35
CA PHE A 293 1.62 6.45 -10.64
C PHE A 293 2.69 7.55 -10.59
N LEU A 294 3.57 7.52 -9.58
CA LEU A 294 4.70 8.46 -9.47
C LEU A 294 5.67 8.30 -10.65
N ASP A 295 5.86 7.07 -11.13
CA ASP A 295 6.65 6.78 -12.34
C ASP A 295 6.02 7.44 -13.59
N TYR A 296 4.69 7.52 -13.65
CA TYR A 296 3.95 8.26 -14.70
C TYR A 296 4.06 9.79 -14.52
N VAL A 297 3.92 10.31 -13.29
CA VAL A 297 4.14 11.74 -12.97
C VAL A 297 5.55 12.18 -13.42
N GLY A 298 6.56 11.37 -13.11
CA GLY A 298 7.96 11.58 -13.50
C GLY A 298 8.25 11.43 -15.00
N GLN A 299 7.29 10.98 -15.80
CA GLN A 299 7.37 10.95 -17.26
C GLN A 299 6.60 12.11 -17.90
N VAL A 300 5.36 12.37 -17.45
CA VAL A 300 4.48 13.38 -18.07
C VAL A 300 4.83 14.81 -17.70
N LEU A 301 5.20 15.12 -16.44
CA LEU A 301 5.59 16.50 -16.12
C LEU A 301 6.80 16.96 -16.99
N PRO A 302 7.85 16.14 -17.21
CA PRO A 302 8.91 16.46 -18.16
C PRO A 302 8.47 16.65 -19.63
N THR A 303 7.51 15.87 -20.16
CA THR A 303 7.01 16.11 -21.53
C THR A 303 6.22 17.41 -21.61
N LEU A 304 5.47 17.77 -20.56
CA LEU A 304 4.79 19.05 -20.41
C LEU A 304 5.74 20.25 -20.19
N GLY A 305 7.00 19.98 -19.80
CA GLY A 305 8.07 20.99 -19.64
C GLY A 305 8.39 21.36 -18.20
N THR A 306 7.75 20.70 -17.22
CA THR A 306 7.95 20.92 -15.79
C THR A 306 8.85 19.83 -15.21
N ARG A 307 9.84 20.21 -14.40
CA ARG A 307 10.77 19.28 -13.73
C ARG A 307 10.95 19.64 -12.26
N ASP A 308 11.58 18.74 -11.51
CA ASP A 308 11.99 18.97 -10.13
C ASP A 308 10.81 19.24 -9.16
N VAL A 309 9.62 18.78 -9.55
CA VAL A 309 8.43 18.68 -8.69
C VAL A 309 8.60 17.51 -7.72
N ASN A 310 8.26 17.72 -6.45
CA ASN A 310 8.34 16.69 -5.43
C ASN A 310 7.18 15.70 -5.64
N ALA A 311 7.46 14.40 -5.81
CA ALA A 311 6.45 13.36 -5.98
C ALA A 311 6.64 12.26 -4.93
N VAL A 312 5.59 11.96 -4.14
CA VAL A 312 5.67 11.08 -2.95
C VAL A 312 4.45 10.14 -2.90
N GLN A 313 4.65 8.89 -2.46
CA GLN A 313 3.55 7.96 -2.22
C GLN A 313 2.88 8.31 -0.89
N MET A 314 1.55 8.29 -0.81
CA MET A 314 0.79 8.60 0.41
C MET A 314 1.35 7.87 1.66
N THR A 315 1.63 6.57 1.54
CA THR A 315 2.17 5.72 2.61
C THR A 315 3.58 6.09 3.09
N ARG A 316 4.30 6.96 2.36
CA ARG A 316 5.66 7.44 2.67
C ARG A 316 5.70 8.95 3.00
N LEU A 317 4.54 9.57 3.24
CA LEU A 317 4.46 10.99 3.58
C LEU A 317 4.93 11.28 5.02
N TRP A 318 4.65 10.36 5.95
CA TRP A 318 5.01 10.40 7.37
C TRP A 318 6.30 9.61 7.63
N GLU A 319 7.08 10.04 8.63
CA GLU A 319 8.40 9.48 8.90
C GLU A 319 8.36 8.22 9.78
N GLY A 320 8.71 7.08 9.18
CA GLY A 320 8.93 5.79 9.87
C GLY A 320 8.57 4.61 8.96
N ASP A 321 8.94 3.40 9.38
CA ASP A 321 8.59 2.17 8.67
C ASP A 321 7.31 1.56 9.28
N ALA A 322 6.25 1.48 8.46
CA ALA A 322 4.98 0.87 8.83
C ALA A 322 5.05 -0.67 8.73
N LEU A 323 5.64 -1.30 9.74
CA LEU A 323 5.86 -2.75 9.82
C LEU A 323 4.73 -3.54 10.50
N GLY A 324 3.84 -2.86 11.23
CA GLY A 324 2.70 -3.45 11.93
C GLY A 324 1.39 -3.41 11.12
N THR A 325 0.43 -4.23 11.54
CA THR A 325 -0.95 -4.20 11.06
C THR A 325 -1.92 -3.95 12.21
N ASP A 326 -2.88 -3.03 12.01
CA ASP A 326 -3.95 -2.74 12.96
C ASP A 326 -5.18 -3.63 12.72
N THR A 327 -5.95 -3.87 13.79
CA THR A 327 -7.31 -4.40 13.63
C THR A 327 -8.20 -3.37 12.93
N PRO A 328 -9.26 -3.75 12.20
CA PRO A 328 -10.15 -2.78 11.54
C PRO A 328 -10.72 -1.71 12.47
N ARG A 329 -11.07 -2.05 13.73
CA ARG A 329 -11.53 -1.06 14.72
C ARG A 329 -10.41 -0.16 15.21
N ALA A 330 -9.23 -0.69 15.54
CA ALA A 330 -8.08 0.13 15.92
C ALA A 330 -7.72 1.13 14.81
N ARG A 331 -7.69 0.65 13.56
CA ARG A 331 -7.43 1.46 12.37
C ARG A 331 -8.45 2.59 12.20
N LEU A 332 -9.74 2.31 12.36
CA LEU A 332 -10.81 3.31 12.35
C LEU A 332 -10.61 4.39 13.42
N VAL A 333 -10.34 4.00 14.67
CA VAL A 333 -10.20 4.93 15.81
C VAL A 333 -8.97 5.84 15.65
N LYS A 334 -7.81 5.28 15.26
CA LYS A 334 -6.60 6.07 14.98
C LYS A 334 -6.75 7.02 13.77
N SER A 335 -7.67 6.72 12.86
CA SER A 335 -7.93 7.50 11.65
C SER A 335 -8.82 8.72 11.90
N ASP A 336 -9.62 8.69 12.96
CA ASP A 336 -10.65 9.68 13.31
C ASP A 336 -10.02 10.95 13.94
N GLU A 337 -10.51 12.15 13.58
CA GLU A 337 -9.97 13.41 14.14
C GLU A 337 -10.11 13.49 15.67
N ARG A 338 -11.11 12.79 16.25
CA ARG A 338 -11.26 12.65 17.72
C ARG A 338 -9.95 12.26 18.40
N MET A 339 -9.08 11.49 17.74
CA MET A 339 -7.79 11.09 18.27
C MET A 339 -6.85 12.27 18.55
N SER A 340 -6.91 13.39 17.81
CA SER A 340 -6.14 14.61 18.11
C SER A 340 -6.47 15.17 19.51
N ALA A 341 -7.73 15.08 19.95
CA ALA A 341 -8.14 15.49 21.29
C ALA A 341 -7.57 14.55 22.38
N VAL A 342 -7.57 13.24 22.13
CA VAL A 342 -6.98 12.22 23.01
C VAL A 342 -5.46 12.42 23.15
N LEU A 343 -4.76 12.64 22.02
CA LEU A 343 -3.31 12.94 22.01
C LEU A 343 -2.99 14.24 22.74
N ARG A 344 -3.77 15.30 22.54
CA ARG A 344 -3.62 16.56 23.28
C ARG A 344 -3.77 16.32 24.78
N ARG A 345 -4.84 15.66 25.22
CA ARG A 345 -5.05 15.31 26.64
C ARG A 345 -3.93 14.45 27.21
N ARG A 346 -3.38 13.51 26.43
CA ARG A 346 -2.19 12.72 26.82
C ARG A 346 -0.97 13.62 27.07
N VAL A 347 -0.74 14.65 26.26
CA VAL A 347 0.36 15.62 26.45
C VAL A 347 0.10 16.54 27.65
N GLU A 348 -1.11 17.11 27.78
CA GLU A 348 -1.46 18.02 28.89
C GLU A 348 -1.33 17.36 30.28
N ARG A 349 -1.58 16.05 30.38
CA ARG A 349 -1.46 15.24 31.61
C ARG A 349 -0.02 15.08 32.12
N GLU A 350 1.00 15.52 31.36
CA GLU A 350 2.38 15.54 31.88
C GLU A 350 2.65 16.72 32.80
N CYS A 351 1.87 17.81 32.72
CA CYS A 351 1.96 18.89 33.69
C CYS A 351 1.26 18.49 35.00
N ARG A 352 2.00 18.50 36.10
CA ARG A 352 1.64 18.00 37.44
C ARG A 352 1.92 19.08 38.50
N PRO A 353 1.04 20.10 38.63
CA PRO A 353 1.22 21.18 39.61
C PRO A 353 1.40 20.69 41.05
N GLU A 354 0.79 19.56 41.42
CA GLU A 354 0.92 18.91 42.73
C GLU A 354 2.35 18.42 43.03
N ALA A 355 3.17 18.20 42.00
CA ALA A 355 4.58 17.82 42.18
C ALA A 355 5.48 18.98 42.65
N LEU A 356 4.97 20.23 42.65
CA LEU A 356 5.63 21.40 43.20
C LEU A 356 5.91 21.25 44.70
N ASP A 357 4.96 20.66 45.44
CA ASP A 357 4.97 20.66 46.91
C ASP A 357 6.15 19.89 47.50
N ALA A 358 6.67 18.90 46.79
CA ALA A 358 7.88 18.14 47.14
C ALA A 358 9.20 18.92 46.93
N LEU A 359 9.15 20.12 46.33
CA LEU A 359 10.32 20.94 45.98
C LEU A 359 10.36 22.30 46.72
N LEU A 360 9.32 22.62 47.48
CA LEU A 360 9.24 23.84 48.29
C LEU A 360 10.09 23.72 49.56
N THR A 361 10.59 24.86 50.03
CA THR A 361 11.22 24.98 51.34
C THR A 361 10.16 25.37 52.37
N ALA A 362 10.21 24.75 53.55
CA ALA A 362 9.31 25.08 54.66
C ALA A 362 9.41 26.58 55.03
N PRO A 363 8.30 27.18 55.52
CA PRO A 363 8.27 28.61 55.85
C PRO A 363 9.24 28.95 56.98
N SER A 364 9.78 30.16 56.95
CA SER A 364 10.85 30.58 57.87
C SER A 364 10.34 31.35 59.09
N PHE A 365 9.07 31.78 59.04
CA PHE A 365 8.37 32.49 60.11
C PHE A 365 6.92 32.00 60.20
N GLU A 366 6.27 32.26 61.32
CA GLU A 366 4.86 31.93 61.53
C GLU A 366 3.97 32.85 60.66
N GLY A 367 3.19 32.28 59.75
CA GLY A 367 2.35 33.01 58.77
C GLY A 367 2.97 33.23 57.37
N ASP A 368 4.17 32.71 57.13
CA ASP A 368 4.89 32.76 55.84
C ASP A 368 4.52 31.56 54.93
N GLU A 369 4.54 31.72 53.59
CA GLU A 369 4.15 30.63 52.65
C GLU A 369 5.36 29.72 52.32
N PRO A 370 5.19 28.38 52.24
CA PRO A 370 6.16 27.49 51.61
C PRO A 370 6.61 28.02 50.24
N ALA A 371 7.92 27.99 49.98
CA ALA A 371 8.48 28.76 48.86
C ALA A 371 9.60 28.03 48.11
N PHE A 372 9.68 28.26 46.81
CA PHE A 372 10.78 27.79 45.98
C PHE A 372 12.02 28.67 46.23
N THR A 373 13.15 28.04 46.60
CA THR A 373 14.37 28.75 47.00
C THR A 373 15.53 28.49 46.04
N VAL A 374 16.14 29.53 45.47
CA VAL A 374 17.25 29.39 44.49
C VAL A 374 18.45 30.22 44.94
N THR A 375 19.65 29.63 44.96
CA THR A 375 20.88 30.36 45.30
C THR A 375 21.54 30.90 44.04
N ALA A 376 21.74 32.22 43.99
CA ALA A 376 22.42 32.96 42.94
C ALA A 376 23.70 33.60 43.50
N GLY A 377 24.85 32.98 43.25
CA GLY A 377 26.12 33.38 43.86
C GLY A 377 26.07 33.25 45.39
N SER A 378 26.09 34.38 46.09
CA SER A 378 26.00 34.45 47.56
C SER A 378 24.60 34.84 48.10
N THR A 379 23.60 34.94 47.23
CA THR A 379 22.24 35.41 47.57
C THR A 379 21.25 34.27 47.40
N THR A 380 20.41 34.01 48.42
CA THR A 380 19.28 33.08 48.29
C THR A 380 18.03 33.88 47.94
N LEU A 381 17.42 33.52 46.82
CA LEU A 381 16.17 34.07 46.29
C LEU A 381 15.02 33.16 46.73
N ARG A 382 13.84 33.74 46.94
CA ARG A 382 12.64 33.05 47.42
C ARG A 382 11.44 33.48 46.58
N VAL A 383 10.67 32.53 46.05
CA VAL A 383 9.41 32.77 45.34
C VAL A 383 8.31 31.96 46.03
N PRO A 384 7.24 32.58 46.57
CA PRO A 384 6.14 31.87 47.22
C PRO A 384 5.44 30.88 46.29
N ARG A 385 4.88 29.79 46.85
CA ARG A 385 4.17 28.75 46.09
C ARG A 385 3.03 29.32 45.24
N SER A 386 2.21 30.21 45.82
CA SER A 386 1.12 30.90 45.12
C SER A 386 1.60 31.64 43.86
N GLU A 387 2.76 32.29 43.95
CA GLU A 387 3.37 33.04 42.84
C GLU A 387 3.97 32.10 41.78
N VAL A 388 4.59 30.98 42.17
CA VAL A 388 5.07 29.95 41.23
C VAL A 388 3.90 29.30 40.47
N LEU A 389 2.77 29.03 41.14
CA LEU A 389 1.58 28.47 40.51
C LEU A 389 0.90 29.46 39.57
N ALA A 390 0.78 30.74 39.93
CA ALA A 390 0.22 31.75 39.03
C ALA A 390 0.99 31.84 37.70
N LEU A 391 2.34 31.78 37.74
CA LEU A 391 3.17 31.73 36.54
C LEU A 391 3.05 30.41 35.77
N LEU A 392 2.81 29.29 36.47
CA LEU A 392 2.60 27.97 35.87
C LEU A 392 1.30 27.94 35.06
N ASP A 393 0.20 28.42 35.66
CA ASP A 393 -1.13 28.43 35.05
C ASP A 393 -1.21 29.47 33.91
N GLU A 394 -0.64 30.68 34.08
CA GLU A 394 -0.52 31.69 33.00
C GLU A 394 0.23 31.12 31.77
N ALA A 395 1.32 30.38 32.00
CA ALA A 395 2.07 29.76 30.92
C ALA A 395 1.31 28.60 30.24
N ARG A 396 0.49 27.87 31.01
CA ARG A 396 -0.28 26.69 30.59
C ARG A 396 -1.49 27.03 29.75
N ASP A 397 -2.23 28.05 30.15
CA ASP A 397 -3.45 28.50 29.48
C ASP A 397 -3.16 29.35 28.22
N GLY A 398 -1.95 29.93 28.12
CA GLY A 398 -1.49 30.63 26.93
C GLY A 398 -1.20 29.72 25.73
N GLU A 399 -1.36 30.23 24.51
CA GLU A 399 -1.21 29.46 23.26
C GLU A 399 0.19 28.85 23.02
N GLY A 400 0.32 27.98 22.01
CA GLY A 400 1.58 27.34 21.59
C GLY A 400 1.69 25.86 21.98
N ALA A 401 2.76 25.20 21.56
CA ALA A 401 3.06 23.78 21.84
C ALA A 401 3.58 23.57 23.27
N HIS A 402 3.53 22.33 23.78
CA HIS A 402 3.88 21.99 25.18
C HIS A 402 5.26 22.51 25.60
N ARG A 403 6.29 22.36 24.75
CA ARG A 403 7.64 22.89 25.00
C ARG A 403 7.70 24.42 24.98
N GLU A 404 6.95 25.07 24.10
CA GLU A 404 6.89 26.55 24.05
C GLU A 404 6.25 27.11 25.33
N ARG A 405 5.18 26.48 25.82
CA ARG A 405 4.53 26.82 27.10
C ARG A 405 5.43 26.57 28.31
N ARG A 406 6.09 25.41 28.37
CA ARG A 406 7.08 25.08 29.40
C ARG A 406 8.28 26.05 29.41
N ASP A 407 8.75 26.46 28.23
CA ASP A 407 9.86 27.40 28.11
C ASP A 407 9.43 28.85 28.41
N ARG A 408 8.16 29.21 28.15
CA ARG A 408 7.53 30.45 28.63
C ARG A 408 7.52 30.49 30.16
N PHE A 409 7.04 29.43 30.81
CA PHE A 409 7.08 29.29 32.28
C PHE A 409 8.50 29.43 32.84
N ARG A 410 9.49 28.74 32.25
CA ARG A 410 10.91 28.91 32.63
C ARG A 410 11.34 30.37 32.56
N ASN A 411 11.02 31.05 31.46
CA ASN A 411 11.42 32.44 31.25
C ASN A 411 10.76 33.37 32.28
N GLN A 412 9.43 33.29 32.46
CA GLN A 412 8.68 34.03 33.48
C GLN A 412 9.24 33.80 34.90
N LEU A 413 9.54 32.54 35.28
CA LEU A 413 10.12 32.21 36.58
C LEU A 413 11.55 32.79 36.74
N VAL A 414 12.38 32.74 35.70
CA VAL A 414 13.71 33.36 35.71
C VAL A 414 13.61 34.88 35.81
N ASP A 415 12.67 35.51 35.11
CA ASP A 415 12.43 36.95 35.19
C ASP A 415 11.91 37.37 36.57
N ARG A 416 11.05 36.56 37.22
CA ARG A 416 10.62 36.79 38.60
C ARG A 416 11.77 36.61 39.62
N LEU A 417 12.65 35.63 39.41
CA LEU A 417 13.87 35.44 40.20
C LEU A 417 14.87 36.60 39.99
N LEU A 418 14.97 37.17 38.79
CA LEU A 418 15.77 38.37 38.52
C LEU A 418 15.19 39.60 39.22
N ALA A 419 13.87 39.77 39.24
CA ALA A 419 13.21 40.83 40.01
C ALA A 419 13.49 40.71 41.52
N GLU A 420 13.45 39.48 42.06
CA GLU A 420 13.83 39.20 43.46
C GLU A 420 15.31 39.56 43.73
N LEU A 421 16.20 39.21 42.80
CA LEU A 421 17.63 39.56 42.92
C LEU A 421 17.87 41.07 42.82
N VAL A 422 17.10 41.80 42.01
CA VAL A 422 17.16 43.27 41.94
C VAL A 422 16.69 43.88 43.27
N ALA A 423 15.64 43.35 43.90
CA ALA A 423 15.15 43.82 45.19
C ALA A 423 16.17 43.57 46.33
N VAL A 424 16.74 42.35 46.41
CA VAL A 424 17.66 41.95 47.47
C VAL A 424 19.10 42.45 47.24
N ALA A 425 19.54 42.59 45.99
CA ALA A 425 20.91 42.99 45.63
C ALA A 425 20.98 43.85 44.35
N PRO A 426 20.50 45.12 44.39
CA PRO A 426 20.37 45.98 43.19
C PRO A 426 21.62 46.10 42.30
N ARG A 427 22.82 46.06 42.91
CA ARG A 427 24.10 46.17 42.20
C ARG A 427 24.49 44.93 41.37
N ARG A 428 23.80 43.79 41.54
CA ARG A 428 24.04 42.56 40.77
C ARG A 428 23.04 42.36 39.63
N GLY A 429 21.81 42.85 39.75
CA GLY A 429 20.75 42.61 38.77
C GLY A 429 21.01 43.14 37.35
N ALA A 430 22.01 44.01 37.16
CA ALA A 430 22.41 44.54 35.85
C ALA A 430 23.34 43.61 35.04
N ASP A 431 23.79 42.48 35.62
CA ASP A 431 24.73 41.56 34.95
C ASP A 431 24.00 40.49 34.12
N GLY A 432 24.07 40.63 32.79
CA GLY A 432 23.49 39.69 31.82
C GLY A 432 24.14 38.30 31.77
N THR A 433 25.13 37.99 32.62
CA THR A 433 25.56 36.61 32.89
C THR A 433 24.62 35.89 33.86
N ILE A 434 24.01 36.61 34.82
CA ILE A 434 23.23 36.00 35.90
C ILE A 434 21.95 35.35 35.39
N ARG A 435 21.29 35.93 34.37
CA ARG A 435 20.14 35.28 33.70
C ARG A 435 20.49 33.85 33.26
N ARG A 436 21.61 33.68 32.56
CA ARG A 436 22.13 32.38 32.09
C ARG A 436 22.58 31.45 33.23
N SER A 437 22.90 31.99 34.40
CA SER A 437 23.17 31.22 35.62
C SER A 437 21.89 30.76 36.34
N LEU A 438 20.77 31.48 36.19
CA LEU A 438 19.46 31.07 36.70
C LEU A 438 18.77 30.06 35.75
N GLU A 439 18.87 30.29 34.43
CA GLU A 439 18.36 29.38 33.38
C GLU A 439 18.99 27.99 33.46
N ARG A 440 20.24 27.89 33.93
CA ARG A 440 21.02 26.64 34.12
C ARG A 440 21.16 26.24 35.59
N ASN A 441 20.22 26.67 36.43
CA ASN A 441 20.26 26.36 37.85
C ASN A 441 19.63 24.98 38.10
N ARG A 442 20.39 24.05 38.68
CA ARG A 442 19.94 22.68 38.99
C ARG A 442 18.63 22.59 39.78
N LYS A 443 18.23 23.62 40.55
CA LYS A 443 16.90 23.64 41.19
C LYS A 443 15.78 24.02 40.22
N VAL A 444 16.03 24.95 39.31
CA VAL A 444 15.07 25.37 38.27
C VAL A 444 14.88 24.25 37.24
N GLU A 445 15.97 23.59 36.83
CA GLU A 445 15.93 22.40 35.98
C GLU A 445 15.08 21.29 36.64
N ARG A 446 15.37 20.92 37.89
CA ARG A 446 14.58 19.93 38.66
C ARG A 446 13.12 20.31 38.85
N LEU A 447 12.80 21.60 38.99
CA LEU A 447 11.43 22.07 39.07
C LEU A 447 10.69 21.81 37.75
N LEU A 448 11.28 22.24 36.63
CA LEU A 448 10.71 22.05 35.30
C LEU A 448 10.55 20.56 34.98
N ASP A 449 11.54 19.73 35.27
CA ASP A 449 11.51 18.30 34.92
C ASP A 449 10.57 17.47 35.81
N ARG A 450 10.22 17.98 37.00
CA ARG A 450 9.31 17.29 37.94
C ARG A 450 7.87 17.78 37.89
N VAL A 451 7.65 19.07 37.66
CA VAL A 451 6.32 19.69 37.55
C VAL A 451 5.82 19.66 36.10
N TRP A 452 6.70 19.79 35.11
CA TRP A 452 6.31 19.87 33.70
C TRP A 452 7.31 19.12 32.78
N PRO A 453 7.46 17.79 32.93
CA PRO A 453 8.25 16.98 32.01
C PRO A 453 7.79 17.14 30.54
N SER A 454 8.74 16.96 29.62
CA SER A 454 8.47 16.86 28.18
C SER A 454 8.84 15.46 27.70
N PRO A 455 7.86 14.57 27.45
CA PRO A 455 8.13 13.29 26.80
C PRO A 455 8.59 13.49 25.35
N GLY A 456 9.13 12.44 24.74
CA GLY A 456 9.22 12.33 23.29
C GLY A 456 7.90 11.78 22.71
N ALA A 457 7.58 12.10 21.46
CA ALA A 457 6.35 11.66 20.80
C ALA A 457 6.17 10.13 20.83
N LEU A 458 7.24 9.36 20.54
CA LEU A 458 7.24 7.90 20.66
C LEU A 458 6.83 7.45 22.06
N GLU A 459 7.49 7.93 23.12
CA GLU A 459 7.19 7.50 24.48
C GLU A 459 5.78 7.92 24.95
N ALA A 460 5.28 9.08 24.49
CA ALA A 460 3.92 9.52 24.76
C ALA A 460 2.86 8.59 24.15
N LEU A 461 3.09 8.09 22.91
CA LEU A 461 2.19 7.13 22.25
C LEU A 461 2.31 5.72 22.84
N ARG A 462 3.54 5.24 23.08
CA ARG A 462 3.79 3.91 23.69
C ARG A 462 3.12 3.78 25.04
N SER A 463 3.33 4.76 25.92
CA SER A 463 2.71 4.78 27.26
C SER A 463 1.20 4.99 27.23
N LEU A 464 0.64 5.58 26.17
CA LEU A 464 -0.81 5.62 25.98
C LEU A 464 -1.35 4.22 25.66
N TYR A 465 -0.82 3.53 24.65
CA TYR A 465 -1.29 2.19 24.26
C TYR A 465 -1.07 1.10 25.32
N ASP A 466 0.00 1.20 26.11
CA ASP A 466 0.40 0.24 27.14
C ASP A 466 -0.43 0.36 28.45
N SER A 467 -1.26 1.40 28.59
CA SER A 467 -1.98 1.69 29.83
C SER A 467 -3.49 1.89 29.59
N PRO A 468 -4.34 0.92 29.96
CA PRO A 468 -5.80 1.05 29.91
C PRO A 468 -6.31 2.27 30.70
N ASP A 469 -5.63 2.63 31.80
CA ASP A 469 -6.01 3.78 32.62
C ASP A 469 -5.67 5.12 31.95
N LEU A 470 -4.57 5.21 31.20
CA LEU A 470 -4.28 6.40 30.39
C LEU A 470 -5.21 6.49 29.17
N LEU A 471 -5.56 5.36 28.53
CA LEU A 471 -6.58 5.33 27.47
C LEU A 471 -7.91 5.85 27.98
N ARG A 472 -8.41 5.36 29.12
CA ARG A 472 -9.65 5.85 29.74
C ARG A 472 -9.56 7.31 30.17
N ALA A 473 -8.46 7.70 30.80
CA ALA A 473 -8.27 9.06 31.31
C ALA A 473 -8.02 10.12 30.22
N CYS A 474 -7.61 9.72 29.00
CA CYS A 474 -7.48 10.61 27.84
C CYS A 474 -8.67 10.49 26.87
N GLY A 475 -9.31 9.33 26.80
CA GLY A 475 -10.43 9.01 25.92
C GLY A 475 -11.82 9.35 26.46
N ALA A 476 -11.97 9.59 27.77
CA ALA A 476 -13.26 9.94 28.40
C ALA A 476 -14.04 11.02 27.60
N ASP A 477 -15.34 10.79 27.38
CA ASP A 477 -16.23 11.66 26.60
C ASP A 477 -15.82 11.86 25.11
N VAL A 478 -14.90 11.04 24.58
CA VAL A 478 -14.39 11.13 23.18
C VAL A 478 -14.33 9.76 22.49
N LEU A 479 -13.92 8.71 23.21
CA LEU A 479 -13.85 7.32 22.74
C LEU A 479 -14.65 6.40 23.66
N ASP A 480 -15.41 5.46 23.08
CA ASP A 480 -16.11 4.42 23.86
C ASP A 480 -15.14 3.36 24.44
N ASP A 481 -15.60 2.54 25.37
CA ASP A 481 -14.74 1.55 26.05
C ASP A 481 -14.22 0.44 25.12
N GLU A 482 -14.92 0.14 24.02
CA GLU A 482 -14.48 -0.82 22.99
C GLU A 482 -13.47 -0.17 22.02
N GLU A 483 -13.62 1.12 21.69
CA GLU A 483 -12.64 1.93 20.97
C GLU A 483 -11.34 2.05 21.77
N GLN A 484 -11.44 2.33 23.08
CA GLN A 484 -10.29 2.33 24.00
C GLN A 484 -9.62 0.96 24.05
N ALA A 485 -10.39 -0.12 24.20
CA ALA A 485 -9.86 -1.49 24.23
C ALA A 485 -9.21 -1.90 22.90
N ALA A 486 -9.69 -1.38 21.75
CA ALA A 486 -9.08 -1.63 20.44
C ALA A 486 -7.73 -0.91 20.25
N LEU A 487 -7.48 0.21 20.95
CA LEU A 487 -6.19 0.91 20.93
C LEU A 487 -5.13 0.30 21.86
N HIS A 488 -5.52 -0.55 22.83
CA HIS A 488 -4.60 -1.10 23.82
C HIS A 488 -3.62 -2.12 23.22
N ARG A 489 -2.32 -1.81 23.26
CA ARG A 489 -1.23 -2.63 22.71
C ARG A 489 -0.10 -2.74 23.75
N PRO A 490 0.26 -3.96 24.21
CA PRO A 490 1.41 -4.15 25.10
C PRO A 490 2.70 -3.62 24.49
N ARG A 491 3.48 -2.88 25.28
CA ARG A 491 4.74 -2.25 24.89
C ARG A 491 5.85 -3.25 24.55
N ALA A 492 6.57 -3.01 23.45
CA ALA A 492 7.76 -3.79 23.12
C ALA A 492 8.98 -3.43 23.99
N ALA A 493 9.97 -4.33 24.05
CA ALA A 493 11.17 -4.12 24.87
C ALA A 493 11.99 -2.86 24.45
N THR A 494 12.00 -2.52 23.17
CA THR A 494 12.62 -1.32 22.60
C THR A 494 11.59 -0.52 21.77
N ALA A 495 11.82 0.78 21.57
CA ALA A 495 10.90 1.62 20.79
C ALA A 495 10.86 1.24 19.30
N ASP A 496 11.97 0.70 18.79
CA ASP A 496 12.11 0.26 17.40
C ASP A 496 11.60 -1.18 17.19
N GLY A 497 11.28 -1.89 18.29
CA GLY A 497 10.64 -3.21 18.28
C GLY A 497 9.12 -3.17 18.43
N ASP A 498 8.53 -1.97 18.56
CA ASP A 498 7.08 -1.79 18.52
C ASP A 498 6.59 -1.92 17.05
N PRO A 499 5.53 -2.71 16.76
CA PRO A 499 5.04 -2.89 15.40
C PRO A 499 4.19 -1.68 14.97
N TRP A 500 4.88 -0.61 14.56
CA TRP A 500 4.26 0.65 14.14
C TRP A 500 3.44 0.50 12.86
N THR A 501 2.21 1.01 12.89
CA THR A 501 1.30 1.04 11.73
C THR A 501 1.38 2.39 11.00
N LEU A 502 0.87 2.48 9.77
CA LEU A 502 0.81 3.76 9.04
C LEU A 502 0.05 4.82 9.84
N GLU A 503 -1.07 4.41 10.44
CA GLU A 503 -1.90 5.25 11.30
C GLU A 503 -1.14 5.70 12.57
N ASP A 504 -0.29 4.85 13.17
CA ASP A 504 0.60 5.29 14.25
C ASP A 504 1.57 6.40 13.82
N LEU A 505 2.12 6.35 12.59
CA LEU A 505 3.04 7.39 12.09
C LEU A 505 2.34 8.75 11.97
N VAL A 506 1.06 8.77 11.58
CA VAL A 506 0.23 9.99 11.54
C VAL A 506 0.04 10.56 12.96
N LEU A 507 -0.25 9.69 13.94
CA LEU A 507 -0.39 10.09 15.35
C LEU A 507 0.94 10.55 15.97
N LEU A 508 2.07 10.00 15.53
CA LEU A 508 3.40 10.46 15.94
C LEU A 508 3.73 11.86 15.37
N GLU A 509 3.34 12.19 14.14
CA GLU A 509 3.49 13.55 13.60
C GLU A 509 2.62 14.56 14.38
N GLU A 510 1.37 14.21 14.69
CA GLU A 510 0.51 15.05 15.54
C GLU A 510 1.08 15.24 16.96
N LEU A 511 1.66 14.19 17.55
CA LEU A 511 2.34 14.29 18.85
C LEU A 511 3.61 15.14 18.79
N ARG A 512 4.41 15.07 17.71
CA ARG A 512 5.55 15.99 17.52
C ARG A 512 5.03 17.43 17.49
N TYR A 513 4.06 17.74 16.64
CA TYR A 513 3.46 19.07 16.56
C TYR A 513 2.94 19.58 17.91
N LEU A 514 2.18 18.77 18.66
CA LEU A 514 1.65 19.12 19.98
C LEU A 514 2.75 19.34 21.04
N ILE A 515 3.84 18.57 20.99
CA ILE A 515 4.92 18.64 21.99
C ILE A 515 5.94 19.73 21.66
N THR A 516 6.43 19.79 20.42
CA THR A 516 7.59 20.60 20.01
C THR A 516 7.23 21.81 19.15
N GLY A 517 6.02 21.89 18.59
CA GLY A 517 5.62 22.89 17.60
C GLY A 517 6.17 22.59 16.18
N GLU A 518 6.87 21.48 16.02
CA GLU A 518 7.48 21.03 14.77
C GLU A 518 6.41 20.79 13.70
N THR A 519 6.65 21.33 12.51
CA THR A 519 5.85 21.03 11.32
C THR A 519 6.77 20.58 10.19
N PRO A 520 6.36 19.59 9.38
CA PRO A 520 7.10 19.15 8.19
C PRO A 520 7.33 20.30 7.19
N ARG A 521 8.16 20.03 6.16
CA ARG A 521 8.38 20.94 5.03
C ARG A 521 7.04 21.37 4.43
N ARG A 522 6.91 22.68 4.19
CA ARG A 522 5.71 23.28 3.61
C ARG A 522 5.90 23.54 2.11
N TYR A 523 4.80 23.45 1.39
CA TYR A 523 4.69 23.54 -0.07
C TYR A 523 3.69 24.64 -0.44
N GLY A 524 3.96 25.37 -1.54
CA GLY A 524 3.05 26.39 -2.07
C GLY A 524 1.77 25.79 -2.65
N HIS A 525 1.89 24.63 -3.30
CA HIS A 525 0.75 23.86 -3.80
C HIS A 525 0.91 22.36 -3.51
N ILE A 526 -0.19 21.69 -3.17
CA ILE A 526 -0.23 20.23 -3.06
C ILE A 526 -1.30 19.66 -3.99
N VAL A 527 -0.91 18.68 -4.81
CA VAL A 527 -1.85 17.83 -5.55
C VAL A 527 -1.97 16.48 -4.85
N VAL A 528 -3.19 15.98 -4.69
CA VAL A 528 -3.47 14.64 -4.13
C VAL A 528 -4.33 13.88 -5.12
N ASP A 529 -3.93 12.68 -5.54
CA ASP A 529 -4.79 11.77 -6.30
C ASP A 529 -5.29 10.60 -5.45
N GLU A 530 -6.44 10.05 -5.83
CA GLU A 530 -7.23 9.08 -5.05
C GLU A 530 -7.56 9.54 -3.62
N ALA A 531 -7.79 10.85 -3.46
CA ALA A 531 -7.93 11.51 -2.17
C ALA A 531 -9.13 11.04 -1.32
N GLN A 532 -10.09 10.31 -1.90
CA GLN A 532 -11.21 9.71 -1.17
C GLN A 532 -10.79 8.59 -0.19
N ASP A 533 -9.52 8.15 -0.22
CA ASP A 533 -8.96 7.22 0.77
C ASP A 533 -8.23 7.94 1.92
N LEU A 534 -8.14 9.28 1.90
CA LEU A 534 -7.59 10.04 3.02
C LEU A 534 -8.45 9.86 4.28
N THR A 535 -7.80 9.59 5.40
CA THR A 535 -8.45 9.64 6.71
C THR A 535 -8.46 11.07 7.28
N PRO A 536 -9.41 11.40 8.19
CA PRO A 536 -9.42 12.70 8.86
C PRO A 536 -8.08 13.11 9.49
N MET A 537 -7.39 12.19 10.20
CA MET A 537 -6.07 12.47 10.77
C MET A 537 -4.97 12.66 9.71
N GLN A 538 -5.07 11.98 8.56
CA GLN A 538 -4.15 12.19 7.43
C GLN A 538 -4.41 13.55 6.75
N ALA A 539 -5.67 13.95 6.55
CA ALA A 539 -6.02 15.27 6.01
C ALA A 539 -5.53 16.40 6.94
N ARG A 540 -5.75 16.24 8.24
CA ARG A 540 -5.30 17.18 9.29
C ARG A 540 -3.78 17.35 9.37
N THR A 541 -3.00 16.28 9.21
CA THR A 541 -1.53 16.36 9.17
C THR A 541 -1.03 16.87 7.82
N LEU A 542 -1.65 16.44 6.70
CA LEU A 542 -1.38 16.95 5.36
C LEU A 542 -1.56 18.48 5.27
N ARG A 543 -2.58 19.03 5.92
CA ARG A 543 -2.80 20.48 6.00
C ARG A 543 -1.58 21.23 6.58
N ARG A 544 -0.85 20.64 7.53
CA ARG A 544 0.38 21.23 8.12
C ARG A 544 1.51 21.41 7.10
N ARG A 545 1.42 20.75 5.94
CA ARG A 545 2.39 20.78 4.82
C ARG A 545 2.07 21.85 3.77
N VAL A 546 1.00 22.63 3.91
CA VAL A 546 0.71 23.77 3.04
C VAL A 546 1.31 25.06 3.61
N ALA A 547 1.88 25.91 2.75
CA ALA A 547 2.38 27.23 3.12
C ALA A 547 1.24 28.20 3.48
N ARG A 548 1.55 29.31 4.17
CA ARG A 548 0.54 30.37 4.39
C ARG A 548 0.17 31.00 3.04
N GLY A 549 -1.11 30.94 2.67
CA GLY A 549 -1.59 31.35 1.34
C GLY A 549 -1.32 30.32 0.23
N GLY A 550 -0.85 29.12 0.58
CA GLY A 550 -0.75 27.99 -0.36
C GLY A 550 -2.10 27.29 -0.56
N SER A 551 -2.22 26.57 -1.67
CA SER A 551 -3.47 25.97 -2.16
C SER A 551 -3.36 24.46 -2.39
N MET A 552 -4.48 23.80 -2.70
CA MET A 552 -4.49 22.36 -3.01
C MET A 552 -5.32 22.04 -4.25
N THR A 553 -4.94 21.01 -4.99
CA THR A 553 -5.78 20.34 -5.98
C THR A 553 -6.01 18.89 -5.54
N ILE A 554 -7.21 18.61 -5.04
CA ILE A 554 -7.64 17.32 -4.51
C ILE A 554 -8.38 16.59 -5.64
N LEU A 555 -7.95 15.40 -6.01
CA LEU A 555 -8.51 14.60 -7.10
C LEU A 555 -9.03 13.28 -6.54
N GLY A 556 -10.23 12.87 -6.93
CA GLY A 556 -10.79 11.63 -6.42
C GLY A 556 -12.10 11.20 -7.09
N ASP A 557 -12.54 10.01 -6.68
CA ASP A 557 -13.88 9.50 -6.95
C ASP A 557 -14.43 8.83 -5.71
N LEU A 558 -15.41 9.46 -5.04
CA LEU A 558 -16.08 8.89 -3.87
C LEU A 558 -16.70 7.50 -4.13
N ALA A 559 -17.08 7.16 -5.37
CA ALA A 559 -17.52 5.80 -5.69
C ALA A 559 -16.41 4.75 -5.48
N GLN A 560 -15.14 5.15 -5.68
CA GLN A 560 -13.92 4.36 -5.52
C GLN A 560 -13.29 4.53 -4.12
N ALA A 561 -14.05 4.90 -3.08
CA ALA A 561 -13.56 5.03 -1.70
C ALA A 561 -13.31 3.67 -1.05
N THR A 562 -12.04 3.33 -0.84
CA THR A 562 -11.56 2.03 -0.32
C THR A 562 -10.73 2.16 0.97
N GLY A 563 -10.57 3.39 1.48
CA GLY A 563 -9.97 3.67 2.79
C GLY A 563 -10.77 3.10 3.97
N PRO A 564 -10.20 3.11 5.19
CA PRO A 564 -10.85 2.53 6.38
C PRO A 564 -12.13 3.28 6.76
N ARG A 565 -12.18 4.60 6.56
CA ARG A 565 -13.42 5.40 6.55
C ARG A 565 -13.85 5.58 5.09
N VAL A 566 -15.11 5.30 4.80
CA VAL A 566 -15.74 5.51 3.49
C VAL A 566 -16.49 6.85 3.53
N HIS A 567 -16.08 7.80 2.70
CA HIS A 567 -16.72 9.12 2.61
C HIS A 567 -17.92 9.09 1.66
N THR A 568 -19.00 9.80 2.00
CA THR A 568 -20.23 9.94 1.20
C THR A 568 -20.26 11.20 0.33
N ASP A 569 -19.44 12.17 0.69
CA ASP A 569 -19.35 13.52 0.16
C ASP A 569 -17.93 14.06 0.47
N TRP A 570 -17.66 15.32 0.11
CA TRP A 570 -16.36 15.94 0.33
C TRP A 570 -16.33 16.94 1.51
N GLU A 571 -17.41 17.08 2.29
CA GLU A 571 -17.56 18.17 3.27
C GLU A 571 -16.56 18.06 4.43
N GLU A 572 -16.41 16.85 5.00
CA GLU A 572 -15.44 16.56 6.08
C GLU A 572 -14.00 16.81 5.61
N LEU A 573 -13.60 16.19 4.49
CA LEU A 573 -12.25 16.34 3.95
C LEU A 573 -11.95 17.78 3.50
N GLY A 574 -12.87 18.44 2.82
CA GLY A 574 -12.72 19.83 2.36
C GLY A 574 -12.49 20.78 3.53
N THR A 575 -13.29 20.65 4.58
CA THR A 575 -13.19 21.45 5.82
C THR A 575 -11.86 21.23 6.56
N LEU A 576 -11.41 19.97 6.68
CA LEU A 576 -10.14 19.62 7.31
C LEU A 576 -8.92 20.09 6.52
N LEU A 577 -9.03 20.13 5.19
CA LEU A 577 -7.97 20.60 4.30
C LEU A 577 -7.95 22.14 4.16
N SER A 578 -9.01 22.85 4.58
CA SER A 578 -9.13 24.31 4.49
C SER A 578 -8.92 25.10 5.78
N ASP A 579 -8.76 24.44 6.94
CA ASP A 579 -8.89 25.04 8.27
C ASP A 579 -10.24 25.80 8.45
N HIS A 580 -11.34 25.24 7.93
CA HIS A 580 -12.67 25.89 7.85
C HIS A 580 -12.74 27.13 6.94
N GLY A 581 -11.79 27.33 6.02
CA GLY A 581 -11.85 28.33 4.96
C GLY A 581 -12.57 27.87 3.69
N ASP A 582 -12.68 28.76 2.70
CA ASP A 582 -13.35 28.51 1.41
C ASP A 582 -12.64 27.40 0.59
N TRP A 583 -13.43 26.44 0.12
CA TRP A 583 -13.04 25.37 -0.80
C TRP A 583 -14.20 25.10 -1.77
N ARG A 584 -13.95 24.40 -2.89
CA ARG A 584 -15.02 24.07 -3.86
C ARG A 584 -14.84 22.73 -4.54
N VAL A 585 -15.97 22.06 -4.80
CA VAL A 585 -16.04 20.91 -5.72
C VAL A 585 -16.21 21.40 -7.16
N ALA A 586 -15.57 20.71 -8.09
CA ALA A 586 -15.91 20.69 -9.50
C ALA A 586 -16.06 19.24 -9.98
N GLU A 587 -17.03 18.99 -10.85
CA GLU A 587 -17.36 17.65 -11.33
C GLU A 587 -16.86 17.42 -12.76
N LEU A 588 -16.26 16.25 -13.02
CA LEU A 588 -15.98 15.74 -14.36
C LEU A 588 -16.93 14.56 -14.65
N ASN A 589 -18.07 14.87 -15.28
CA ASN A 589 -19.15 13.91 -15.52
C ASN A 589 -19.12 13.26 -16.91
N THR A 590 -18.04 13.46 -17.69
CA THR A 590 -17.87 12.87 -19.03
C THR A 590 -16.68 11.91 -19.03
N SER A 591 -16.91 10.63 -19.32
CA SER A 591 -15.83 9.65 -19.49
C SER A 591 -15.39 9.56 -20.94
N TYR A 592 -14.09 9.73 -21.18
CA TYR A 592 -13.49 9.63 -22.51
C TYR A 592 -12.75 8.30 -22.69
N ARG A 593 -12.20 7.74 -21.60
CA ARG A 593 -11.28 6.60 -21.67
C ARG A 593 -11.95 5.24 -21.49
N VAL A 594 -13.00 5.12 -20.68
CA VAL A 594 -13.75 3.86 -20.52
C VAL A 594 -14.85 3.79 -21.60
N PRO A 595 -15.06 2.65 -22.28
CA PRO A 595 -16.15 2.50 -23.26
C PRO A 595 -17.55 2.61 -22.63
N ALA A 596 -18.53 3.01 -23.45
CA ALA A 596 -19.93 3.07 -23.08
C ALA A 596 -20.47 1.72 -22.62
N GLU A 597 -20.14 0.65 -23.33
CA GLU A 597 -20.57 -0.72 -23.05
C GLU A 597 -20.11 -1.19 -21.65
N ILE A 598 -18.87 -0.82 -21.27
CA ILE A 598 -18.30 -1.12 -19.95
C ILE A 598 -18.99 -0.29 -18.86
N MET A 599 -19.27 0.99 -19.12
CA MET A 599 -19.98 1.84 -18.16
C MET A 599 -21.44 1.42 -17.99
N GLU A 600 -22.14 1.02 -19.04
CA GLU A 600 -23.52 0.51 -18.97
C GLU A 600 -23.60 -0.79 -18.17
N PHE A 601 -22.67 -1.74 -18.40
CA PHE A 601 -22.56 -2.98 -17.62
C PHE A 601 -22.28 -2.73 -16.12
N VAL A 602 -21.50 -1.70 -15.79
CA VAL A 602 -21.13 -1.37 -14.40
C VAL A 602 -22.13 -0.41 -13.73
N ALA A 603 -23.03 0.23 -14.49
CA ALA A 603 -23.97 1.23 -13.97
C ALA A 603 -24.90 0.74 -12.84
N PRO A 604 -25.38 -0.52 -12.78
CA PRO A 604 -26.13 -1.03 -11.62
C PRO A 604 -25.28 -0.98 -10.34
N LEU A 605 -24.07 -1.53 -10.40
CA LEU A 605 -23.13 -1.58 -9.27
C LEU A 605 -22.72 -0.17 -8.82
N ALA A 606 -22.53 0.75 -9.77
CA ALA A 606 -22.24 2.15 -9.48
C ALA A 606 -23.37 2.81 -8.66
N ARG A 607 -24.63 2.58 -9.04
CA ARG A 607 -25.80 3.08 -8.29
C ARG A 607 -25.89 2.44 -6.90
N THR A 608 -25.56 1.15 -6.75
CA THR A 608 -25.52 0.47 -5.45
C THR A 608 -24.46 1.06 -4.52
N VAL A 609 -23.24 1.32 -5.02
CA VAL A 609 -22.14 1.83 -4.16
C VAL A 609 -22.17 3.33 -3.94
N ALA A 610 -22.72 4.14 -4.85
CA ALA A 610 -22.71 5.59 -4.76
C ALA A 610 -23.99 6.24 -5.30
N PRO A 611 -25.17 6.00 -4.68
CA PRO A 611 -26.47 6.44 -5.19
C PRO A 611 -26.65 7.97 -5.23
N SER A 612 -25.81 8.73 -4.51
CA SER A 612 -25.81 10.19 -4.46
C SER A 612 -24.99 10.87 -5.57
N LEU A 613 -24.13 10.13 -6.28
CA LEU A 613 -23.19 10.72 -7.25
C LEU A 613 -23.73 10.68 -8.69
N PRO A 614 -23.44 11.69 -9.51
CA PRO A 614 -23.70 11.62 -10.95
C PRO A 614 -22.83 10.52 -11.58
N TYR A 615 -23.47 9.56 -12.26
CA TYR A 615 -22.72 8.54 -13.00
C TYR A 615 -22.14 9.13 -14.30
N PRO A 616 -20.83 8.96 -14.60
CA PRO A 616 -20.23 9.60 -15.76
C PRO A 616 -20.79 9.07 -17.08
N GLN A 617 -21.10 9.97 -18.00
CA GLN A 617 -21.52 9.61 -19.35
C GLN A 617 -20.28 9.30 -20.19
N ALA A 618 -20.10 8.04 -20.56
CA ALA A 618 -19.10 7.66 -21.56
C ALA A 618 -19.54 8.16 -22.94
N VAL A 619 -18.58 8.68 -23.71
CA VAL A 619 -18.83 9.18 -25.07
C VAL A 619 -18.28 8.28 -26.17
N ARG A 620 -17.48 7.27 -25.81
CA ARG A 620 -16.78 6.39 -26.73
C ARG A 620 -17.36 4.98 -26.69
N GLU A 621 -17.66 4.43 -27.86
CA GLU A 621 -17.98 3.02 -28.06
C GLU A 621 -16.69 2.22 -28.38
N ALA A 622 -16.74 0.91 -28.12
CA ALA A 622 -15.70 -0.07 -28.47
C ALA A 622 -16.25 -1.25 -29.30
N GLY A 623 -17.58 -1.40 -29.38
CA GLY A 623 -18.29 -2.43 -30.14
C GLY A 623 -19.01 -3.44 -29.23
N GLU A 624 -19.96 -4.19 -29.81
CA GLU A 624 -20.82 -5.15 -29.09
C GLU A 624 -20.05 -6.20 -28.27
N ASP A 625 -18.81 -6.51 -28.68
CA ASP A 625 -17.91 -7.48 -28.04
C ASP A 625 -17.05 -6.89 -26.91
N ALA A 626 -17.23 -5.61 -26.55
CA ALA A 626 -16.40 -4.91 -25.57
C ALA A 626 -16.60 -5.38 -24.12
N VAL A 627 -17.75 -5.96 -23.80
CA VAL A 627 -18.00 -6.65 -22.52
C VAL A 627 -18.33 -8.11 -22.79
N ARG A 628 -17.57 -9.02 -22.18
CA ARG A 628 -17.81 -10.47 -22.27
C ARG A 628 -17.89 -11.09 -20.88
N THR A 629 -19.04 -11.65 -20.54
CA THR A 629 -19.20 -12.51 -19.36
C THR A 629 -19.04 -13.96 -19.79
N ILE A 630 -18.21 -14.72 -19.05
CA ILE A 630 -17.86 -16.10 -19.35
C ILE A 630 -18.02 -16.93 -18.07
N GLU A 631 -19.01 -17.80 -18.07
CA GLU A 631 -19.16 -18.86 -17.06
C GLU A 631 -18.14 -19.97 -17.35
N THR A 632 -17.46 -20.49 -16.32
CA THR A 632 -16.55 -21.63 -16.44
C THR A 632 -16.63 -22.56 -15.22
N GLU A 633 -16.06 -23.75 -15.37
CA GLU A 633 -16.02 -24.79 -14.34
C GLU A 633 -14.89 -24.52 -13.33
N PRO A 634 -15.06 -24.79 -12.02
CA PRO A 634 -14.05 -24.51 -10.98
C PRO A 634 -12.64 -25.05 -11.24
N TRP A 635 -12.52 -26.17 -11.95
CA TRP A 635 -11.23 -26.78 -12.30
C TRP A 635 -10.63 -26.24 -13.61
N ARG A 636 -11.39 -25.50 -14.42
CA ARG A 636 -10.92 -24.82 -15.65
C ARG A 636 -10.51 -23.37 -15.40
N LEU A 637 -10.92 -22.77 -14.28
CA LEU A 637 -10.77 -21.34 -14.00
C LEU A 637 -9.36 -20.79 -14.30
N LEU A 638 -8.30 -21.52 -13.94
CA LEU A 638 -6.91 -21.12 -14.20
C LEU A 638 -6.55 -21.23 -15.70
N ASP A 639 -6.78 -22.39 -16.32
CA ASP A 639 -6.49 -22.63 -17.74
C ASP A 639 -7.25 -21.64 -18.65
N ASP A 640 -8.54 -21.42 -18.36
CA ASP A 640 -9.38 -20.48 -19.09
C ASP A 640 -8.97 -19.03 -18.82
N THR A 641 -8.49 -18.68 -17.62
CA THR A 641 -7.91 -17.36 -17.32
C THR A 641 -6.68 -17.10 -18.18
N VAL A 642 -5.75 -18.05 -18.23
CA VAL A 642 -4.53 -17.95 -19.05
C VAL A 642 -4.92 -17.84 -20.53
N ALA A 643 -5.84 -18.68 -21.03
CA ALA A 643 -6.32 -18.62 -22.40
C ALA A 643 -7.04 -17.29 -22.73
N GLN A 644 -7.79 -16.70 -21.78
CA GLN A 644 -8.38 -15.36 -21.96
C GLN A 644 -7.28 -14.30 -22.09
N ALA A 645 -6.30 -14.28 -21.18
CA ALA A 645 -5.21 -13.31 -21.17
C ALA A 645 -4.34 -13.40 -22.43
N VAL A 646 -3.94 -14.61 -22.83
CA VAL A 646 -3.15 -14.85 -24.06
C VAL A 646 -3.89 -14.34 -25.30
N ARG A 647 -5.19 -14.59 -25.42
CA ARG A 647 -6.00 -14.08 -26.54
C ARG A 647 -6.07 -12.55 -26.56
N LEU A 648 -6.08 -11.89 -25.40
CA LEU A 648 -6.19 -10.43 -25.26
C LEU A 648 -4.89 -9.67 -25.54
N LEU A 649 -3.75 -10.37 -25.72
CA LEU A 649 -2.48 -9.74 -26.14
C LEU A 649 -2.46 -9.37 -27.64
N GLY A 650 -3.21 -10.10 -28.47
CA GLY A 650 -3.23 -9.91 -29.91
C GLY A 650 -3.95 -8.63 -30.35
N SER A 651 -3.30 -7.82 -31.18
CA SER A 651 -3.90 -6.64 -31.81
C SER A 651 -4.33 -6.89 -33.26
N SER A 652 -5.26 -6.07 -33.75
CA SER A 652 -5.67 -6.00 -35.16
C SER A 652 -4.52 -5.69 -36.13
N ASP A 653 -3.44 -5.09 -35.61
CA ASP A 653 -2.41 -4.42 -36.40
C ASP A 653 -1.09 -5.23 -36.42
N GLY A 654 -1.02 -6.37 -35.71
CA GLY A 654 0.08 -7.34 -35.74
C GLY A 654 1.45 -6.88 -35.20
N HIS A 655 1.62 -5.60 -34.85
CA HIS A 655 2.92 -4.99 -34.54
C HIS A 655 3.00 -4.24 -33.21
N THR A 656 1.89 -4.10 -32.48
CA THR A 656 1.90 -3.57 -31.10
C THR A 656 1.14 -4.48 -30.16
N LEU A 657 1.75 -4.77 -29.01
CA LEU A 657 1.13 -5.47 -27.89
C LEU A 657 0.22 -4.50 -27.14
N ARG A 658 -0.93 -4.99 -26.67
CA ARG A 658 -1.85 -4.24 -25.80
C ARG A 658 -1.69 -4.68 -24.34
N SER A 659 -1.97 -3.76 -23.43
CA SER A 659 -1.80 -4.00 -21.98
C SER A 659 -2.97 -4.78 -21.40
N VAL A 660 -2.70 -5.90 -20.73
CA VAL A 660 -3.72 -6.80 -20.16
C VAL A 660 -3.58 -6.86 -18.65
N ALA A 661 -4.67 -6.64 -17.91
CA ALA A 661 -4.73 -6.92 -16.46
C ALA A 661 -5.59 -8.15 -16.16
N VAL A 662 -5.10 -9.05 -15.33
CA VAL A 662 -5.87 -10.14 -14.71
C VAL A 662 -6.08 -9.79 -13.25
N ILE A 663 -7.32 -9.50 -12.86
CA ILE A 663 -7.67 -9.04 -11.51
C ILE A 663 -8.35 -10.17 -10.75
N VAL A 664 -7.81 -10.51 -9.59
CA VAL A 664 -8.26 -11.63 -8.74
C VAL A 664 -8.58 -11.18 -7.30
N PRO A 665 -9.31 -11.97 -6.50
CA PRO A 665 -9.53 -11.68 -5.08
C PRO A 665 -8.22 -11.70 -4.27
N ASP A 666 -8.04 -10.78 -3.33
CA ASP A 666 -6.71 -10.41 -2.81
C ASP A 666 -5.95 -11.53 -2.07
N ASP A 667 -6.65 -12.40 -1.34
CA ASP A 667 -6.07 -13.57 -0.64
C ASP A 667 -6.26 -14.88 -1.42
N SER A 668 -6.59 -14.81 -2.71
CA SER A 668 -6.56 -15.98 -3.55
C SER A 668 -5.12 -16.35 -3.89
N GLY A 669 -4.73 -17.60 -3.64
CA GLY A 669 -3.46 -18.16 -4.13
C GLY A 669 -3.37 -18.26 -5.66
N TRP A 670 -4.33 -17.66 -6.38
CA TRP A 670 -4.37 -17.57 -7.83
C TRP A 670 -3.42 -16.48 -8.35
N LEU A 671 -3.00 -15.50 -7.53
CA LEU A 671 -1.97 -14.52 -7.91
C LEU A 671 -0.71 -15.22 -8.43
N ASP A 672 -0.04 -15.97 -7.55
CA ASP A 672 1.20 -16.67 -7.86
C ASP A 672 0.96 -17.80 -8.88
N GLU A 673 -0.17 -18.49 -8.78
CA GLU A 673 -0.47 -19.65 -9.62
C GLU A 673 -0.85 -19.26 -11.07
N ILE A 674 -1.55 -18.14 -11.30
CA ILE A 674 -1.81 -17.62 -12.65
C ILE A 674 -0.51 -17.05 -13.24
N ALA A 675 0.29 -16.32 -12.45
CA ALA A 675 1.60 -15.85 -12.90
C ALA A 675 2.49 -17.03 -13.34
N ARG A 676 2.57 -18.09 -12.53
CA ARG A 676 3.30 -19.33 -12.85
C ARG A 676 2.82 -19.98 -14.15
N HIS A 677 1.50 -20.13 -14.34
CA HIS A 677 0.97 -20.71 -15.60
C HIS A 677 1.15 -19.78 -16.81
N LEU A 678 1.21 -18.44 -16.64
CA LEU A 678 1.56 -17.51 -17.72
C LEU A 678 3.05 -17.60 -18.09
N ASP A 679 3.95 -17.82 -17.12
CA ASP A 679 5.37 -18.06 -17.38
C ASP A 679 5.65 -19.42 -18.03
N GLU A 680 4.87 -20.44 -17.69
CA GLU A 680 4.92 -21.79 -18.28
C GLU A 680 4.18 -21.91 -19.63
N ALA A 681 3.46 -20.86 -20.08
CA ALA A 681 2.66 -20.92 -21.31
C ALA A 681 3.52 -20.95 -22.58
N ASP A 682 3.52 -22.11 -23.26
CA ASP A 682 4.17 -22.30 -24.56
C ASP A 682 3.71 -21.27 -25.59
N GLY A 683 4.69 -20.64 -26.26
CA GLY A 683 4.47 -19.70 -27.36
C GLY A 683 4.54 -18.22 -27.01
N LEU A 684 4.50 -17.82 -25.73
CA LEU A 684 4.63 -16.41 -25.33
C LEU A 684 6.09 -15.93 -25.39
N THR A 685 6.34 -14.81 -26.06
CA THR A 685 7.61 -14.08 -25.97
C THR A 685 7.75 -13.37 -24.62
N ARG A 686 8.95 -12.84 -24.33
CA ARG A 686 9.19 -12.06 -23.12
C ARG A 686 8.37 -10.74 -23.08
N PRO A 687 8.30 -9.91 -24.15
CA PRO A 687 7.47 -8.71 -24.15
C PRO A 687 5.97 -8.98 -23.99
N GLU A 688 5.49 -10.12 -24.49
CA GLU A 688 4.10 -10.56 -24.32
C GLU A 688 3.75 -10.89 -22.86
N ARG A 689 4.66 -11.56 -22.13
CA ARG A 689 4.52 -11.75 -20.67
C ARG A 689 4.62 -10.44 -19.90
N GLU A 690 5.56 -9.57 -20.25
CA GLU A 690 5.71 -8.23 -19.64
C GLU A 690 4.48 -7.31 -19.91
N ALA A 691 3.61 -7.63 -20.87
CA ALA A 691 2.36 -6.93 -21.14
C ALA A 691 1.14 -7.42 -20.32
N VAL A 692 1.25 -8.56 -19.61
CA VAL A 692 0.21 -9.08 -18.71
C VAL A 692 0.55 -8.75 -17.25
N SER A 693 -0.36 -8.08 -16.54
CA SER A 693 -0.27 -7.83 -15.09
C SER A 693 -1.33 -8.61 -14.33
N VAL A 694 -0.92 -9.63 -13.57
CA VAL A 694 -1.79 -10.30 -12.58
C VAL A 694 -1.78 -9.47 -11.29
N LEU A 695 -2.95 -9.11 -10.76
CA LEU A 695 -3.11 -8.19 -9.63
C LEU A 695 -4.26 -8.58 -8.69
N ALA A 696 -4.12 -8.25 -7.41
CA ALA A 696 -5.23 -8.26 -6.46
C ALA A 696 -6.22 -7.12 -6.79
N ALA A 697 -7.51 -7.30 -6.46
CA ALA A 697 -8.53 -6.26 -6.64
C ALA A 697 -8.15 -4.93 -5.94
N ALA A 698 -7.59 -4.99 -4.74
CA ALA A 698 -7.06 -3.83 -4.01
C ALA A 698 -5.88 -3.13 -4.71
N GLN A 699 -5.12 -3.83 -5.56
CA GLN A 699 -3.97 -3.31 -6.30
C GLN A 699 -4.34 -2.70 -7.66
N ALA A 700 -5.57 -2.90 -8.14
CA ALA A 700 -6.02 -2.42 -9.44
C ALA A 700 -6.28 -0.89 -9.48
N LYS A 701 -6.47 -0.26 -8.31
CA LYS A 701 -6.76 1.17 -8.16
C LYS A 701 -5.60 2.04 -8.67
N GLY A 702 -5.92 3.21 -9.23
CA GLY A 702 -4.93 4.16 -9.77
C GLY A 702 -4.30 3.77 -11.12
N MET A 703 -4.72 2.64 -11.71
CA MET A 703 -4.24 2.14 -13.00
C MET A 703 -5.33 2.16 -14.10
N GLU A 704 -4.90 2.01 -15.35
CA GLU A 704 -5.73 1.79 -16.54
C GLU A 704 -5.00 0.81 -17.49
N TYR A 705 -5.74 -0.08 -18.15
CA TYR A 705 -5.22 -1.10 -19.09
C TYR A 705 -6.07 -1.13 -20.37
N ASP A 706 -5.52 -1.59 -21.51
CA ASP A 706 -6.32 -1.82 -22.72
C ASP A 706 -7.39 -2.90 -22.48
N HIS A 707 -6.99 -4.03 -21.89
CA HIS A 707 -7.86 -5.15 -21.64
C HIS A 707 -7.84 -5.53 -20.15
N VAL A 708 -9.00 -5.88 -19.60
CA VAL A 708 -9.13 -6.32 -18.21
C VAL A 708 -9.91 -7.63 -18.17
N LEU A 709 -9.39 -8.58 -17.39
CA LEU A 709 -10.00 -9.86 -17.08
C LEU A 709 -10.25 -9.90 -15.56
N VAL A 710 -11.50 -9.78 -15.13
CA VAL A 710 -11.88 -9.90 -13.70
C VAL A 710 -12.30 -11.34 -13.42
N VAL A 711 -11.64 -11.98 -12.46
CA VAL A 711 -11.83 -13.37 -12.08
C VAL A 711 -12.60 -13.45 -10.75
N GLU A 712 -13.68 -14.23 -10.74
CA GLU A 712 -14.57 -14.44 -9.58
C GLU A 712 -15.10 -13.13 -8.94
N PRO A 713 -15.88 -12.32 -9.68
CA PRO A 713 -16.43 -11.05 -9.19
C PRO A 713 -17.30 -11.22 -7.93
N ALA A 714 -17.96 -12.36 -7.74
CA ALA A 714 -18.69 -12.69 -6.51
C ALA A 714 -17.78 -12.79 -5.28
N THR A 715 -16.58 -13.37 -5.45
CA THR A 715 -15.57 -13.47 -4.39
C THR A 715 -14.93 -12.11 -4.08
N ILE A 716 -14.88 -11.19 -5.06
CA ILE A 716 -14.46 -9.79 -4.83
C ILE A 716 -15.57 -9.01 -4.10
N ALA A 717 -16.82 -9.10 -4.59
CA ALA A 717 -17.97 -8.40 -4.00
C ALA A 717 -18.17 -8.71 -2.51
N ALA A 718 -17.97 -9.97 -2.11
CA ALA A 718 -18.14 -10.44 -0.73
C ALA A 718 -17.02 -10.02 0.25
N ARG A 719 -15.97 -9.31 -0.19
CA ARG A 719 -14.83 -8.91 0.66
C ARG A 719 -15.12 -7.72 1.56
N GLY A 720 -15.91 -7.99 2.60
CA GLY A 720 -16.19 -7.04 3.68
C GLY A 720 -16.86 -5.74 3.20
N PRO A 721 -16.74 -4.64 3.97
CA PRO A 721 -17.47 -3.40 3.67
C PRO A 721 -17.11 -2.71 2.34
N ALA A 722 -15.95 -3.04 1.75
CA ALA A 722 -15.43 -2.39 0.55
C ALA A 722 -15.51 -3.26 -0.72
N GLY A 723 -15.87 -4.55 -0.63
CA GLY A 723 -15.78 -5.50 -1.75
C GLY A 723 -16.52 -5.08 -3.03
N LEU A 724 -17.72 -4.52 -2.89
CA LEU A 724 -18.48 -3.94 -4.03
C LEU A 724 -17.76 -2.75 -4.70
N ARG A 725 -17.04 -1.93 -3.93
CA ARG A 725 -16.24 -0.81 -4.46
C ARG A 725 -14.94 -1.28 -5.09
N GLN A 726 -14.29 -2.31 -4.52
CA GLN A 726 -13.13 -2.97 -5.14
C GLN A 726 -13.52 -3.59 -6.50
N LEU A 727 -14.70 -4.22 -6.59
CA LEU A 727 -15.24 -4.73 -7.84
C LEU A 727 -15.54 -3.59 -8.84
N TYR A 728 -16.18 -2.50 -8.40
CA TYR A 728 -16.42 -1.31 -9.22
C TYR A 728 -15.11 -0.72 -9.78
N ILE A 729 -14.07 -0.64 -8.95
CA ILE A 729 -12.72 -0.24 -9.40
C ILE A 729 -12.21 -1.22 -10.45
N ALA A 730 -12.20 -2.52 -10.16
CA ALA A 730 -11.65 -3.56 -11.04
C ALA A 730 -12.27 -3.55 -12.45
N LEU A 731 -13.61 -3.55 -12.53
CA LEU A 731 -14.34 -3.55 -13.81
C LEU A 731 -14.09 -2.27 -14.63
N THR A 732 -13.81 -1.14 -13.97
CA THR A 732 -13.64 0.17 -14.60
C THR A 732 -12.19 0.51 -14.97
N ARG A 733 -11.24 -0.43 -14.86
CA ARG A 733 -9.83 -0.19 -15.27
C ARG A 733 -9.59 -0.30 -16.78
N SER A 734 -10.56 -0.80 -17.54
CA SER A 734 -10.39 -1.08 -18.97
C SER A 734 -10.61 0.14 -19.86
N THR A 735 -9.76 0.27 -20.88
CA THR A 735 -9.89 1.26 -21.94
C THR A 735 -10.06 0.65 -23.34
N GLN A 736 -10.32 -0.65 -23.48
CA GLN A 736 -10.82 -1.26 -24.73
C GLN A 736 -11.88 -2.33 -24.45
N THR A 737 -11.54 -3.42 -23.76
CA THR A 737 -12.50 -4.51 -23.47
C THR A 737 -12.40 -5.05 -22.04
N LEU A 738 -13.53 -5.52 -21.52
CA LEU A 738 -13.66 -6.18 -20.22
C LEU A 738 -14.13 -7.61 -20.43
N THR A 739 -13.41 -8.57 -19.87
CA THR A 739 -13.85 -9.96 -19.72
C THR A 739 -14.10 -10.24 -18.23
N VAL A 740 -15.21 -10.87 -17.91
CA VAL A 740 -15.56 -11.32 -16.57
C VAL A 740 -15.65 -12.85 -16.59
N LEU A 741 -14.79 -13.52 -15.83
CA LEU A 741 -14.70 -14.98 -15.76
C LEU A 741 -15.14 -15.46 -14.38
N HIS A 742 -16.11 -16.35 -14.30
CA HIS A 742 -16.76 -16.73 -13.03
C HIS A 742 -17.21 -18.19 -13.00
N THR A 743 -17.17 -18.80 -11.82
CA THR A 743 -17.74 -20.14 -11.54
C THR A 743 -18.89 -20.07 -10.53
N ALA A 744 -18.94 -19.02 -9.72
CA ALA A 744 -20.14 -18.61 -8.99
C ALA A 744 -21.04 -17.74 -9.89
N ALA A 745 -22.32 -17.59 -9.54
CA ALA A 745 -23.21 -16.60 -10.17
C ALA A 745 -22.67 -15.16 -9.95
N LEU A 746 -22.98 -14.25 -10.88
CA LEU A 746 -22.60 -12.84 -10.73
C LEU A 746 -23.28 -12.19 -9.50
N PRO A 747 -22.66 -11.18 -8.87
CA PRO A 747 -23.29 -10.38 -7.83
C PRO A 747 -24.63 -9.77 -8.28
N GLU A 748 -25.65 -9.83 -7.42
CA GLU A 748 -26.97 -9.22 -7.66
C GLU A 748 -26.87 -7.73 -8.04
N ALA A 749 -25.92 -7.02 -7.43
CA ALA A 749 -25.61 -5.62 -7.71
C ALA A 749 -25.06 -5.33 -9.13
N LEU A 750 -24.75 -6.35 -9.94
CA LEU A 750 -24.47 -6.20 -11.38
C LEU A 750 -25.66 -6.62 -12.26
N THR A 751 -26.57 -7.44 -11.75
CA THR A 751 -27.66 -8.03 -12.54
C THR A 751 -29.02 -7.35 -12.36
N ASP A 752 -29.21 -6.51 -11.34
CA ASP A 752 -30.50 -5.88 -11.04
C ASP A 752 -30.86 -4.77 -12.05
N THR A 753 -31.62 -5.16 -13.08
CA THR A 753 -32.30 -4.26 -14.02
C THR A 753 -33.65 -3.82 -13.45
N GLY A 754 -33.62 -3.01 -12.38
CA GLY A 754 -34.82 -2.51 -11.70
C GLY A 754 -35.85 -1.91 -12.67
N THR A 755 -36.94 -2.64 -12.90
CA THR A 755 -38.01 -2.32 -13.86
C THR A 755 -39.39 -2.55 -13.21
N GLU A 756 -39.58 -1.99 -12.03
CA GLU A 756 -40.91 -1.78 -11.44
C GLU A 756 -41.11 -0.28 -11.16
N ASP A 757 -42.13 0.31 -11.79
CA ASP A 757 -42.50 1.71 -11.57
C ASP A 757 -42.98 1.91 -10.13
N PRO A 758 -42.63 3.02 -9.44
CA PRO A 758 -43.03 3.27 -8.05
C PRO A 758 -44.50 3.76 -7.95
N ALA A 759 -45.43 3.02 -8.56
CA ALA A 759 -46.77 3.53 -8.86
C ALA A 759 -47.93 2.50 -8.84
N GLU A 760 -47.86 1.36 -8.14
CA GLU A 760 -49.08 0.66 -7.68
C GLU A 760 -48.85 -0.27 -6.47
N GLN A 761 -49.54 -0.01 -5.35
CA GLN A 761 -49.58 -0.89 -4.17
C GLN A 761 -50.99 -1.49 -3.99
N PRO A 762 -51.20 -2.78 -4.28
CA PRO A 762 -52.40 -3.51 -3.85
C PRO A 762 -52.30 -3.83 -2.35
N THR A 763 -52.99 -3.06 -1.51
CA THR A 763 -53.02 -3.30 -0.06
C THR A 763 -53.87 -4.51 0.31
N THR A 764 -53.23 -5.60 0.74
CA THR A 764 -53.90 -6.77 1.35
C THR A 764 -53.53 -6.93 2.83
N VAL A 765 -54.24 -6.19 3.68
CA VAL A 765 -54.19 -6.37 5.13
C VAL A 765 -54.74 -7.75 5.51
N THR A 766 -53.93 -8.57 6.19
CA THR A 766 -54.42 -9.71 6.98
C THR A 766 -53.70 -9.70 8.33
N ALA A 767 -54.44 -9.54 9.43
CA ALA A 767 -53.86 -9.45 10.77
C ALA A 767 -53.55 -10.86 11.34
N PRO A 768 -52.44 -11.05 12.07
CA PRO A 768 -52.19 -12.28 12.80
C PRO A 768 -53.09 -12.37 14.04
N GLY A 769 -53.66 -13.55 14.29
CA GLY A 769 -54.25 -13.89 15.58
C GLY A 769 -53.15 -14.20 16.61
N THR A 770 -53.45 -13.97 17.89
CA THR A 770 -52.57 -14.31 19.02
C THR A 770 -52.59 -15.81 19.32
N ASP A 771 -51.42 -16.42 19.47
CA ASP A 771 -51.21 -17.44 20.51
C ASP A 771 -49.73 -17.47 20.94
N GLU A 772 -49.44 -17.95 22.15
CA GLU A 772 -48.10 -17.95 22.75
C GLU A 772 -47.46 -19.35 22.72
N GLY A 773 -46.16 -19.47 22.40
CA GLY A 773 -45.51 -20.79 22.31
C GLY A 773 -44.00 -20.76 22.09
N VAL A 774 -43.25 -20.74 23.19
CA VAL A 774 -41.77 -20.80 23.28
C VAL A 774 -41.11 -21.76 22.27
N GLY A 775 -40.19 -21.26 21.44
CA GLY A 775 -39.31 -22.06 20.60
C GLY A 775 -38.09 -21.28 20.10
N SER A 776 -36.89 -21.67 20.54
CA SER A 776 -35.63 -21.13 20.01
C SER A 776 -35.27 -21.83 18.70
N ALA A 777 -35.04 -21.07 17.62
CA ALA A 777 -34.69 -21.60 16.31
C ALA A 777 -33.70 -20.66 15.57
N ALA A 778 -32.89 -21.25 14.71
CA ALA A 778 -31.74 -20.60 14.06
C ALA A 778 -32.09 -19.49 13.06
N GLY A 779 -31.09 -18.66 12.76
CA GLY A 779 -31.11 -17.75 11.62
C GLY A 779 -31.14 -18.49 10.26
N PRO A 780 -31.34 -17.75 9.15
CA PRO A 780 -31.68 -18.35 7.86
C PRO A 780 -30.54 -19.20 7.28
N ALA A 781 -30.84 -20.46 6.98
CA ALA A 781 -29.94 -21.34 6.23
C ALA A 781 -29.92 -20.91 4.76
N THR A 782 -28.75 -20.48 4.26
CA THR A 782 -28.50 -20.35 2.83
C THR A 782 -28.52 -21.74 2.17
N ALA A 783 -29.07 -21.82 0.96
CA ALA A 783 -29.31 -23.08 0.28
C ALA A 783 -27.99 -23.79 -0.06
N THR A 784 -27.65 -24.80 0.73
CA THR A 784 -26.47 -25.66 0.53
C THR A 784 -26.95 -27.05 0.09
N GLY A 785 -26.58 -27.45 -1.12
CA GLY A 785 -26.79 -28.82 -1.58
C GLY A 785 -26.02 -29.81 -0.69
N ASN A 786 -26.68 -30.91 -0.30
CA ASN A 786 -26.19 -31.88 0.68
C ASN A 786 -24.74 -32.31 0.41
N ALA A 787 -23.80 -31.76 1.18
CA ALA A 787 -22.42 -32.20 1.16
C ALA A 787 -22.28 -33.48 2.02
N PRO A 788 -21.66 -34.56 1.51
CA PRO A 788 -21.40 -35.75 2.33
C PRO A 788 -20.37 -35.41 3.41
N GLU A 789 -20.63 -35.81 4.66
CA GLU A 789 -19.82 -35.39 5.82
C GLU A 789 -18.34 -35.78 5.73
N ILE A 790 -17.47 -35.00 6.38
CA ILE A 790 -16.04 -35.34 6.51
C ILE A 790 -15.88 -36.67 7.26
N GLY A 791 -15.17 -37.60 6.63
CA GLY A 791 -15.06 -38.98 7.08
C GLY A 791 -16.04 -39.98 6.46
N THR A 792 -17.04 -39.55 5.68
CA THR A 792 -17.96 -40.46 4.96
C THR A 792 -17.24 -41.25 3.87
N ASP A 793 -17.49 -42.55 3.78
CA ASP A 793 -17.04 -43.39 2.66
C ASP A 793 -17.85 -43.10 1.38
N ILE A 794 -17.14 -42.89 0.27
CA ILE A 794 -17.72 -42.72 -1.07
C ILE A 794 -16.97 -43.64 -2.03
N ARG A 795 -17.70 -44.56 -2.66
CA ARG A 795 -17.19 -45.29 -3.82
C ARG A 795 -17.14 -44.33 -5.00
N VAL A 796 -15.97 -44.14 -5.59
CA VAL A 796 -15.73 -43.18 -6.67
C VAL A 796 -15.09 -43.84 -7.88
N ARG A 797 -15.35 -43.31 -9.08
CA ARG A 797 -14.74 -43.73 -10.35
C ARG A 797 -13.85 -42.64 -10.90
N VAL A 798 -12.61 -42.95 -11.25
CA VAL A 798 -11.69 -41.99 -11.91
C VAL A 798 -12.17 -41.69 -13.32
N VAL A 799 -12.21 -40.39 -13.66
CA VAL A 799 -12.67 -39.86 -14.96
C VAL A 799 -11.56 -39.08 -15.68
N GLY A 800 -10.58 -38.57 -14.94
CA GLY A 800 -9.45 -37.81 -15.48
C GLY A 800 -8.41 -37.45 -14.42
N HIS A 801 -7.34 -36.78 -14.85
CA HIS A 801 -6.32 -36.19 -13.98
C HIS A 801 -6.55 -34.67 -13.86
N THR A 802 -5.94 -34.02 -12.86
CA THR A 802 -5.85 -32.56 -12.77
C THR A 802 -4.39 -32.13 -12.57
N THR A 803 -4.12 -30.84 -12.76
CA THR A 803 -2.93 -30.18 -12.20
C THR A 803 -2.85 -30.40 -10.68
N GLY A 804 -1.63 -30.34 -10.13
CA GLY A 804 -1.35 -30.60 -8.71
C GLY A 804 -1.43 -32.08 -8.28
N GLY A 805 -1.54 -33.03 -9.21
CA GLY A 805 -1.46 -34.48 -8.90
C GLY A 805 -2.74 -35.11 -8.32
N ASN A 806 -3.87 -34.40 -8.35
CA ASN A 806 -5.18 -34.93 -7.98
C ASN A 806 -5.88 -35.52 -9.21
N TYR A 807 -6.98 -36.24 -9.00
CA TYR A 807 -7.74 -36.91 -10.07
C TYR A 807 -9.22 -36.53 -9.99
N LYS A 808 -9.83 -36.25 -11.15
CA LYS A 808 -11.29 -36.05 -11.24
C LYS A 808 -11.98 -37.39 -11.02
N VAL A 809 -12.93 -37.44 -10.10
CA VAL A 809 -13.71 -38.65 -9.83
C VAL A 809 -15.22 -38.38 -9.82
N GLU A 810 -16.00 -39.35 -10.27
CA GLU A 810 -17.46 -39.39 -10.17
C GLU A 810 -17.89 -40.20 -8.94
N ALA A 811 -18.95 -39.77 -8.27
CA ALA A 811 -19.54 -40.50 -7.16
C ALA A 811 -20.37 -41.69 -7.67
N VAL A 812 -19.98 -42.91 -7.33
CA VAL A 812 -20.71 -44.15 -7.65
C VAL A 812 -21.73 -44.48 -6.56
N SER A 813 -21.37 -44.27 -5.28
CA SER A 813 -22.29 -44.32 -4.14
C SER A 813 -21.63 -43.76 -2.86
N PRO A 814 -22.32 -42.94 -2.04
CA PRO A 814 -23.60 -42.28 -2.33
C PRO A 814 -23.47 -41.27 -3.47
N ALA A 815 -24.58 -40.92 -4.11
CA ALA A 815 -24.60 -39.85 -5.11
C ALA A 815 -24.44 -38.47 -4.44
N THR A 816 -23.76 -37.54 -5.10
CA THR A 816 -23.53 -36.16 -4.64
C THR A 816 -23.43 -35.25 -5.85
N ASP A 817 -24.16 -34.13 -5.82
CA ASP A 817 -24.14 -33.12 -6.90
C ASP A 817 -22.89 -32.23 -6.84
N ARG A 818 -22.13 -32.26 -5.73
CA ARG A 818 -20.88 -31.52 -5.58
C ARG A 818 -19.72 -32.26 -6.26
N PRO A 819 -18.87 -31.59 -7.05
CA PRO A 819 -17.74 -32.21 -7.75
C PRO A 819 -16.70 -32.78 -6.78
N LEU A 820 -16.17 -33.96 -7.11
CA LEU A 820 -15.19 -34.69 -6.30
C LEU A 820 -13.79 -34.68 -6.93
N LEU A 821 -12.78 -34.38 -6.11
CA LEU A 821 -11.36 -34.56 -6.47
C LEU A 821 -10.70 -35.57 -5.52
N LEU A 822 -10.07 -36.60 -6.10
CA LEU A 822 -9.26 -37.56 -5.38
C LEU A 822 -7.86 -37.00 -5.12
N ALA A 823 -7.55 -36.75 -3.85
CA ALA A 823 -6.21 -36.44 -3.37
C ALA A 823 -5.36 -37.72 -3.28
N VAL A 824 -4.36 -37.83 -4.16
CA VAL A 824 -3.39 -38.93 -4.21
C VAL A 824 -2.05 -38.45 -3.63
N ARG A 825 -1.51 -39.22 -2.68
CA ARG A 825 -0.28 -38.85 -1.96
C ARG A 825 0.96 -39.03 -2.86
N HIS A 826 1.88 -38.06 -2.88
CA HIS A 826 3.16 -38.15 -3.61
C HIS A 826 3.86 -39.50 -3.37
N GLY A 827 4.28 -40.15 -4.46
CA GLY A 827 4.92 -41.48 -4.44
C GLY A 827 3.95 -42.67 -4.51
N SER A 828 2.63 -42.44 -4.46
CA SER A 828 1.63 -43.50 -4.72
C SER A 828 1.53 -43.79 -6.22
N THR A 829 1.15 -45.02 -6.58
CA THR A 829 0.88 -45.38 -7.98
C THR A 829 -0.31 -44.57 -8.52
N PRO A 830 -0.17 -43.87 -9.67
CA PRO A 830 -1.23 -43.05 -10.23
C PRO A 830 -2.40 -43.93 -10.70
N PRO A 831 -3.66 -43.66 -10.28
CA PRO A 831 -4.79 -44.47 -10.69
C PRO A 831 -5.18 -44.22 -12.15
N THR A 832 -5.48 -45.30 -12.86
CA THR A 832 -5.90 -45.27 -14.27
C THR A 832 -7.32 -44.73 -14.46
N ASN A 833 -7.60 -44.13 -15.62
CA ASN A 833 -8.94 -43.67 -15.95
C ASN A 833 -9.93 -44.86 -16.01
N GLY A 834 -11.17 -44.65 -15.56
CA GLY A 834 -12.21 -45.67 -15.42
C GLY A 834 -12.11 -46.55 -14.15
N THR A 835 -11.05 -46.40 -13.35
CA THR A 835 -10.86 -47.21 -12.12
C THR A 835 -11.89 -46.83 -11.05
N GLU A 836 -12.62 -47.82 -10.52
CA GLU A 836 -13.44 -47.65 -9.31
C GLU A 836 -12.63 -47.96 -8.04
N MET A 837 -12.85 -47.16 -7.00
CA MET A 837 -12.17 -47.28 -5.71
C MET A 837 -13.08 -46.81 -4.57
N ASN A 838 -12.86 -47.33 -3.37
CA ASN A 838 -13.47 -46.80 -2.15
C ASN A 838 -12.58 -45.68 -1.61
N ALA A 839 -13.07 -44.45 -1.68
CA ALA A 839 -12.43 -43.27 -1.10
C ALA A 839 -13.28 -42.75 0.07
N TRP A 840 -12.84 -41.71 0.76
CA TRP A 840 -13.60 -41.05 1.81
C TRP A 840 -13.40 -39.53 1.80
N VAL A 841 -14.40 -38.78 2.27
CA VAL A 841 -14.38 -37.31 2.30
C VAL A 841 -13.29 -36.80 3.24
N LEU A 842 -12.24 -36.23 2.65
CA LEU A 842 -11.08 -35.68 3.36
C LEU A 842 -11.35 -34.25 3.86
N ARG A 843 -11.95 -33.41 3.03
CA ARG A 843 -12.29 -31.99 3.31
C ARG A 843 -13.20 -31.41 2.25
N HIS A 844 -13.85 -30.29 2.55
CA HIS A 844 -14.50 -29.43 1.55
C HIS A 844 -13.69 -28.15 1.29
N THR A 845 -13.81 -27.60 0.09
CA THR A 845 -13.59 -26.19 -0.22
C THR A 845 -14.91 -25.58 -0.72
N SER A 846 -14.93 -24.28 -1.00
CA SER A 846 -16.16 -23.52 -1.30
C SER A 846 -17.08 -24.19 -2.34
N ASN A 847 -16.49 -24.77 -3.39
CA ASN A 847 -17.18 -25.39 -4.53
C ASN A 847 -16.84 -26.89 -4.73
N VAL A 848 -15.75 -27.42 -4.17
CA VAL A 848 -15.26 -28.80 -4.43
C VAL A 848 -15.16 -29.64 -3.15
N THR A 849 -15.42 -30.94 -3.24
CA THR A 849 -15.16 -31.88 -2.14
C THR A 849 -13.94 -32.75 -2.47
N PHE A 850 -12.95 -32.76 -1.58
CA PHE A 850 -11.79 -33.63 -1.71
C PHE A 850 -12.07 -34.98 -1.05
N VAL A 851 -11.79 -36.06 -1.77
CA VAL A 851 -11.80 -37.43 -1.24
C VAL A 851 -10.38 -38.01 -1.26
N THR A 852 -10.09 -39.03 -0.45
CA THR A 852 -8.81 -39.76 -0.52
C THR A 852 -8.96 -41.25 -0.29
N VAL A 853 -7.95 -42.01 -0.68
CA VAL A 853 -7.81 -43.46 -0.45
C VAL A 853 -6.78 -43.80 0.64
N ASP A 854 -6.11 -42.80 1.24
CA ASP A 854 -5.19 -43.03 2.36
C ASP A 854 -5.98 -43.28 3.66
N GLU A 855 -5.63 -44.30 4.45
CA GLU A 855 -6.26 -44.59 5.74
C GLU A 855 -5.78 -43.67 6.88
N ARG A 856 -4.74 -42.85 6.64
CA ARG A 856 -4.21 -41.89 7.62
C ARG A 856 -5.27 -40.87 8.02
N GLY A 857 -5.51 -40.78 9.33
CA GLY A 857 -6.49 -39.89 9.95
C GLY A 857 -7.67 -40.62 10.56
N ARG A 858 -8.00 -41.82 10.07
CA ARG A 858 -9.20 -42.59 10.46
C ARG A 858 -9.00 -43.56 11.63
N ARG A 859 -7.82 -43.64 12.24
CA ARG A 859 -7.62 -44.51 13.42
C ARG A 859 -8.26 -43.85 14.65
N PRO A 860 -8.88 -44.63 15.56
CA PRO A 860 -9.32 -44.07 16.84
C PRO A 860 -8.12 -43.59 17.66
N ILE A 861 -8.36 -42.62 18.53
CA ILE A 861 -7.39 -42.17 19.54
C ILE A 861 -7.00 -43.39 20.40
N SER A 862 -5.71 -43.68 20.52
CA SER A 862 -5.24 -44.80 21.35
C SER A 862 -5.40 -44.51 22.86
N PRO A 863 -5.53 -45.52 23.73
CA PRO A 863 -5.81 -45.30 25.16
C PRO A 863 -4.80 -44.35 25.83
N THR A 864 -3.51 -44.56 25.59
CA THR A 864 -2.40 -43.72 26.09
C THR A 864 -2.39 -42.29 25.53
N MET A 865 -3.05 -42.05 24.39
CA MET A 865 -3.28 -40.69 23.88
C MET A 865 -4.59 -40.09 24.44
N ALA A 866 -5.62 -40.90 24.67
CA ALA A 866 -6.86 -40.46 25.31
C ALA A 866 -6.60 -39.99 26.75
N GLU A 867 -5.77 -40.70 27.53
CA GLU A 867 -5.28 -40.26 28.85
C GLU A 867 -4.65 -38.85 28.76
N ARG A 868 -3.67 -38.66 27.87
CA ARG A 868 -3.00 -37.37 27.64
C ARG A 868 -3.95 -36.26 27.16
N TYR A 869 -5.03 -36.61 26.46
CA TYR A 869 -6.04 -35.65 26.01
C TYR A 869 -7.06 -35.29 27.09
N VAL A 870 -7.41 -36.22 27.98
CA VAL A 870 -8.16 -35.87 29.20
C VAL A 870 -7.34 -34.89 30.05
N ASP A 871 -6.04 -35.13 30.25
CA ASP A 871 -5.14 -34.20 30.94
C ASP A 871 -5.04 -32.83 30.23
N ALA A 872 -4.90 -32.83 28.90
CA ALA A 872 -4.79 -31.61 28.09
C ALA A 872 -6.08 -30.78 28.06
N LEU A 873 -7.24 -31.41 28.21
CA LEU A 873 -8.54 -30.73 28.31
C LEU A 873 -8.85 -30.32 29.76
N ALA A 874 -8.40 -31.09 30.76
CA ALA A 874 -8.60 -30.77 32.18
C ALA A 874 -7.98 -29.43 32.58
N VAL A 875 -6.84 -29.06 31.99
CA VAL A 875 -6.17 -27.77 32.26
C VAL A 875 -7.05 -26.55 31.98
N VAL A 876 -8.03 -26.67 31.07
CA VAL A 876 -8.98 -25.59 30.73
C VAL A 876 -9.90 -25.28 31.91
N GLY A 877 -10.32 -26.31 32.66
CA GLY A 877 -11.08 -26.16 33.90
C GLY A 877 -10.23 -25.55 34.99
N GLU A 878 -9.04 -26.09 35.24
CA GLU A 878 -8.10 -25.57 36.26
C GLU A 878 -7.75 -24.08 36.07
N LEU A 879 -7.54 -23.64 34.82
CA LEU A 879 -7.28 -22.23 34.48
C LEU A 879 -8.53 -21.35 34.54
N THR A 880 -9.72 -21.93 34.43
CA THR A 880 -11.01 -21.25 34.65
C THR A 880 -11.28 -21.06 36.14
N ASP A 881 -11.04 -22.09 36.95
CA ASP A 881 -11.28 -22.10 38.40
C ASP A 881 -10.15 -21.45 39.20
N GLY A 882 -9.04 -21.07 38.56
CA GLY A 882 -7.85 -20.47 39.18
C GLY A 882 -6.92 -21.47 39.89
N ASN A 883 -7.30 -22.76 39.93
CA ASN A 883 -6.57 -23.82 40.62
C ASN A 883 -5.56 -24.50 39.69
N ILE A 884 -4.49 -23.79 39.33
CA ILE A 884 -3.43 -24.32 38.46
C ILE A 884 -2.65 -25.43 39.19
N THR A 885 -2.70 -26.67 38.71
CA THR A 885 -1.92 -27.79 39.25
C THR A 885 -0.96 -28.41 38.22
N GLY A 886 0.10 -29.06 38.71
CA GLY A 886 1.06 -29.79 37.87
C GLY A 886 1.69 -28.94 36.75
N ASP A 887 2.05 -29.59 35.64
CA ASP A 887 2.54 -28.89 34.45
C ASP A 887 1.37 -28.47 33.53
N ALA A 888 0.79 -27.31 33.82
CA ALA A 888 -0.22 -26.71 32.95
C ALA A 888 0.32 -26.30 31.57
N ARG A 889 1.63 -26.09 31.41
CA ARG A 889 2.24 -25.60 30.16
C ARG A 889 2.49 -26.72 29.16
N ALA A 890 2.88 -27.91 29.61
CA ALA A 890 2.85 -29.11 28.78
C ALA A 890 1.42 -29.40 28.30
N ARG A 891 0.45 -29.40 29.21
CA ARG A 891 -0.97 -29.71 28.92
C ARG A 891 -1.60 -28.73 27.93
N LEU A 892 -1.34 -27.42 28.04
CA LEU A 892 -1.73 -26.45 27.00
C LEU A 892 -0.99 -26.64 25.67
N SER A 893 0.26 -27.11 25.68
CA SER A 893 1.00 -27.41 24.46
C SER A 893 0.41 -28.63 23.72
N GLU A 894 -0.11 -29.61 24.44
CA GLU A 894 -0.88 -30.74 23.90
C GLU A 894 -2.24 -30.30 23.34
N LEU A 895 -2.98 -29.43 24.02
CA LEU A 895 -4.25 -28.87 23.51
C LEU A 895 -4.05 -28.10 22.19
N LYS A 896 -3.02 -27.25 22.14
CA LYS A 896 -2.52 -26.62 20.90
C LYS A 896 -2.09 -27.66 19.86
N GLY A 897 -1.58 -28.81 20.30
CA GLY A 897 -1.23 -29.97 19.46
C GLY A 897 -2.44 -30.64 18.82
N MET A 898 -3.55 -30.82 19.57
CA MET A 898 -4.83 -31.33 19.06
C MET A 898 -5.37 -30.42 17.95
N ALA A 899 -5.42 -29.10 18.18
CA ALA A 899 -5.87 -28.14 17.18
C ALA A 899 -4.99 -28.15 15.91
N ASN A 900 -3.65 -28.16 16.06
CA ASN A 900 -2.73 -28.25 14.92
C ASN A 900 -2.87 -29.56 14.14
N ARG A 901 -3.20 -30.67 14.81
CA ARG A 901 -3.39 -31.99 14.18
C ARG A 901 -4.57 -31.97 13.21
N CYS A 902 -5.70 -31.41 13.64
CA CYS A 902 -6.88 -31.22 12.77
C CYS A 902 -6.61 -30.20 11.65
N LEU A 903 -5.83 -29.15 11.89
CA LEU A 903 -5.46 -28.16 10.88
C LEU A 903 -4.48 -28.69 9.80
N ARG A 904 -3.71 -29.74 10.10
CA ARG A 904 -2.68 -30.31 9.20
C ARG A 904 -3.11 -31.59 8.48
N LEU A 905 -4.08 -32.32 9.02
CA LEU A 905 -4.56 -33.61 8.50
C LEU A 905 -3.44 -34.68 8.40
N ASP A 906 -2.37 -34.56 9.21
CA ASP A 906 -1.10 -35.26 9.02
C ASP A 906 -0.88 -36.50 9.91
N GLN A 907 -1.57 -36.58 11.06
CA GLN A 907 -1.47 -37.71 12.01
C GLN A 907 -2.53 -38.78 11.78
N HIS A 908 -2.31 -39.97 12.36
CA HIS A 908 -3.13 -41.15 12.09
C HIS A 908 -4.57 -41.12 12.63
N ASP A 909 -4.87 -40.22 13.57
CA ASP A 909 -6.08 -40.15 14.41
C ASP A 909 -6.80 -38.79 14.33
N TRP A 910 -6.43 -37.91 13.39
CA TRP A 910 -6.94 -36.54 13.35
C TRP A 910 -8.47 -36.46 13.22
N LEU A 911 -9.12 -37.42 12.55
CA LEU A 911 -10.57 -37.42 12.34
C LEU A 911 -11.34 -37.73 13.63
N ASP A 912 -10.81 -38.60 14.49
CA ASP A 912 -11.43 -38.92 15.78
C ASP A 912 -11.19 -37.77 16.78
N VAL A 913 -10.00 -37.15 16.76
CA VAL A 913 -9.73 -35.90 17.52
C VAL A 913 -10.67 -34.76 17.06
N TRP A 914 -10.88 -34.61 15.75
CA TRP A 914 -11.80 -33.61 15.19
C TRP A 914 -13.26 -33.83 15.61
N ARG A 915 -13.73 -35.09 15.59
CA ARG A 915 -15.06 -35.46 16.07
C ARG A 915 -15.22 -35.25 17.57
N VAL A 916 -14.22 -35.63 18.37
CA VAL A 916 -14.19 -35.38 19.83
C VAL A 916 -14.23 -33.89 20.16
N LEU A 917 -13.63 -33.03 19.34
CA LEU A 917 -13.71 -31.56 19.46
C LEU A 917 -15.03 -30.95 18.93
N GLY A 918 -16.03 -31.76 18.54
CA GLY A 918 -17.33 -31.29 18.08
C GLY A 918 -17.39 -30.90 16.59
N SER A 919 -16.55 -31.51 15.75
CA SER A 919 -16.48 -31.25 14.30
C SER A 919 -16.30 -29.76 13.89
N PRO A 920 -15.34 -29.03 14.49
CA PRO A 920 -15.15 -27.59 14.27
C PRO A 920 -14.66 -27.25 12.86
N ASP A 921 -15.03 -26.07 12.37
CA ASP A 921 -14.43 -25.48 11.16
C ASP A 921 -12.95 -25.06 11.37
N ARG A 922 -12.31 -24.64 10.27
CA ARG A 922 -10.89 -24.26 10.24
C ARG A 922 -10.58 -23.04 11.12
N ASP A 923 -11.51 -22.10 11.24
CA ASP A 923 -11.27 -20.82 11.90
C ASP A 923 -11.48 -20.96 13.41
N ARG A 924 -12.47 -21.75 13.84
CA ARG A 924 -12.61 -22.19 15.24
C ARG A 924 -11.42 -23.03 15.69
N LEU A 925 -10.86 -23.89 14.83
CA LEU A 925 -9.62 -24.63 15.12
C LEU A 925 -8.39 -23.71 15.23
N ALA A 926 -8.27 -22.70 14.37
CA ALA A 926 -7.21 -21.69 14.48
C ALA A 926 -7.35 -20.88 15.78
N LEU A 927 -8.57 -20.49 16.15
CA LEU A 927 -8.88 -19.81 17.40
C LEU A 927 -8.52 -20.66 18.63
N LEU A 928 -8.82 -21.97 18.63
CA LEU A 928 -8.42 -22.88 19.71
C LEU A 928 -6.90 -23.00 19.84
N ARG A 929 -6.20 -23.15 18.70
CA ARG A 929 -4.73 -23.16 18.63
C ARG A 929 -4.15 -21.89 19.24
N ASP A 930 -4.72 -20.73 18.92
CA ASP A 930 -4.17 -19.43 19.30
C ASP A 930 -4.51 -19.04 20.74
N ILE A 931 -5.69 -19.39 21.25
CA ILE A 931 -5.99 -19.33 22.69
C ILE A 931 -4.97 -20.18 23.46
N ALA A 932 -4.82 -21.46 23.12
CA ALA A 932 -3.89 -22.36 23.83
C ALA A 932 -2.41 -21.90 23.70
N ALA A 933 -2.03 -21.28 22.60
CA ALA A 933 -0.70 -20.68 22.42
C ALA A 933 -0.51 -19.37 23.21
N ASN A 934 -1.54 -18.51 23.30
CA ASN A 934 -1.55 -17.29 24.09
C ASN A 934 -1.43 -17.61 25.58
N THR A 935 -2.28 -18.50 26.11
CA THR A 935 -2.27 -18.86 27.54
C THR A 935 -0.96 -19.53 27.97
N ASN A 936 -0.33 -20.32 27.09
CA ASN A 936 1.00 -20.90 27.35
C ASN A 936 2.12 -19.84 27.37
N ARG A 937 1.94 -18.72 26.66
CA ARG A 937 2.83 -17.55 26.73
C ARG A 937 2.56 -16.70 27.98
N THR A 938 1.32 -16.47 28.40
CA THR A 938 1.03 -15.72 29.64
C THR A 938 1.40 -16.49 30.90
N LEU A 939 1.37 -17.82 30.87
CA LEU A 939 1.97 -18.69 31.91
C LEU A 939 3.51 -18.76 31.85
N ALA A 940 4.16 -18.03 30.94
CA ALA A 940 5.62 -17.84 30.94
C ALA A 940 6.06 -16.58 31.69
N SER A 941 5.13 -15.68 31.99
CA SER A 941 5.32 -14.48 32.82
C SER A 941 4.79 -14.72 34.23
N ASP A 942 5.40 -14.10 35.24
CA ASP A 942 5.11 -14.33 36.67
C ASP A 942 3.69 -13.94 37.13
N THR A 943 2.90 -13.29 36.26
CA THR A 943 1.50 -12.92 36.48
C THR A 943 0.61 -13.37 35.31
N PRO A 944 0.01 -14.58 35.35
CA PRO A 944 -0.88 -15.05 34.30
C PRO A 944 -2.27 -14.40 34.40
N ASP A 945 -2.69 -13.70 33.34
CA ASP A 945 -4.02 -13.12 33.20
C ASP A 945 -5.07 -14.21 32.89
N LEU A 946 -5.66 -14.76 33.95
CA LEU A 946 -6.70 -15.80 33.88
C LEU A 946 -8.10 -15.24 33.59
N ASP A 947 -8.36 -13.96 33.88
CA ASP A 947 -9.64 -13.32 33.59
C ASP A 947 -9.81 -13.11 32.08
N ARG A 948 -8.75 -12.66 31.39
CA ARG A 948 -8.70 -12.62 29.93
C ARG A 948 -8.86 -14.01 29.30
N PHE A 949 -8.20 -15.04 29.85
CA PHE A 949 -8.36 -16.41 29.35
C PHE A 949 -9.83 -16.86 29.42
N ARG A 950 -10.50 -16.65 30.57
CA ARG A 950 -11.94 -16.93 30.72
C ARG A 950 -12.78 -16.13 29.71
N GLY A 951 -12.49 -14.84 29.51
CA GLY A 951 -13.18 -13.99 28.54
C GLY A 951 -12.94 -14.36 27.07
N GLU A 952 -11.78 -14.89 26.69
CA GLU A 952 -11.51 -15.43 25.35
C GLU A 952 -12.17 -16.81 25.14
N LEU A 953 -12.15 -17.68 26.17
CA LEU A 953 -12.76 -19.01 26.12
C LEU A 953 -14.30 -18.97 26.05
N GLN A 954 -14.94 -18.04 26.77
CA GLN A 954 -16.39 -17.84 26.72
C GLN A 954 -16.83 -17.26 25.37
N ARG A 955 -16.20 -16.15 24.91
CA ARG A 955 -16.57 -15.50 23.63
C ARG A 955 -16.35 -16.39 22.40
N SER A 956 -15.43 -17.35 22.46
CA SER A 956 -15.17 -18.32 21.38
C SER A 956 -16.09 -19.55 21.39
N GLY A 957 -16.96 -19.68 22.41
CA GLY A 957 -17.86 -20.83 22.56
C GLY A 957 -17.13 -22.16 22.74
N TRP A 958 -15.87 -22.14 23.18
CA TRP A 958 -15.04 -23.35 23.34
C TRP A 958 -15.22 -24.01 24.72
N ALA A 959 -15.65 -23.29 25.75
CA ALA A 959 -15.79 -23.82 27.11
C ALA A 959 -16.62 -25.12 27.18
N GLU A 960 -17.83 -25.11 26.62
CA GLU A 960 -18.73 -26.28 26.64
C GLU A 960 -18.23 -27.41 25.73
N ALA A 961 -17.72 -27.07 24.54
CA ALA A 961 -17.21 -28.04 23.58
C ALA A 961 -15.99 -28.82 24.11
N LEU A 962 -15.05 -28.14 24.80
CA LEU A 962 -13.90 -28.81 25.42
C LEU A 962 -14.29 -29.63 26.65
N ALA A 963 -15.34 -29.23 27.38
CA ALA A 963 -15.90 -30.01 28.48
C ALA A 963 -16.64 -31.29 28.00
N GLU A 964 -17.33 -31.22 26.86
CA GLU A 964 -17.94 -32.38 26.21
C GLU A 964 -16.88 -33.32 25.61
N ALA A 965 -15.86 -32.75 24.95
CA ALA A 965 -14.70 -33.50 24.44
C ALA A 965 -14.02 -34.31 25.57
N ARG A 966 -13.84 -33.67 26.74
CA ARG A 966 -13.25 -34.32 27.92
C ARG A 966 -14.13 -35.46 28.42
N ARG A 967 -15.43 -35.21 28.66
CA ARG A 967 -16.38 -36.24 29.13
C ARG A 967 -16.49 -37.40 28.15
N THR A 968 -16.45 -37.15 26.84
CA THR A 968 -16.43 -38.17 25.79
C THR A 968 -15.20 -39.09 25.90
N LEU A 969 -14.01 -38.53 26.16
CA LEU A 969 -12.79 -39.32 26.32
C LEU A 969 -12.76 -40.08 27.66
N GLU A 970 -13.20 -39.45 28.75
CA GLU A 970 -13.34 -40.10 30.07
C GLU A 970 -14.29 -41.31 30.00
N GLN A 971 -15.42 -41.18 29.29
CA GLN A 971 -16.37 -42.28 29.06
C GLN A 971 -15.77 -43.41 28.21
N ARG A 972 -15.01 -43.09 27.15
CA ARG A 972 -14.32 -44.10 26.33
C ARG A 972 -13.31 -44.90 27.15
N LEU A 973 -12.48 -44.22 27.96
CA LEU A 973 -11.52 -44.86 28.86
C LEU A 973 -12.21 -45.74 29.92
N ALA A 974 -13.33 -45.29 30.49
CA ALA A 974 -14.11 -46.08 31.44
C ALA A 974 -14.75 -47.33 30.80
N ALA A 975 -15.19 -47.23 29.54
CA ALA A 975 -15.69 -48.37 28.77
C ALA A 975 -14.59 -49.40 28.48
N GLU A 976 -13.42 -48.97 27.99
CA GLU A 976 -12.27 -49.88 27.80
C GLU A 976 -11.77 -50.52 29.11
N ALA A 977 -11.90 -49.82 30.24
CA ALA A 977 -11.59 -50.38 31.55
C ALA A 977 -12.59 -51.45 32.02
N THR A 978 -13.85 -51.40 31.55
CA THR A 978 -14.88 -52.41 31.86
C THR A 978 -14.91 -53.57 30.88
N ASP A 979 -14.44 -53.39 29.64
CA ASP A 979 -14.38 -54.44 28.60
C ASP A 979 -13.10 -55.30 28.68
N ARG A 980 -12.22 -55.07 29.68
CA ARG A 980 -11.12 -55.99 30.00
C ARG A 980 -11.66 -57.24 30.74
N PRO A 981 -11.56 -58.45 30.17
CA PRO A 981 -12.09 -59.65 30.83
C PRO A 981 -11.30 -59.99 32.09
N VAL A 982 -12.02 -60.18 33.20
CA VAL A 982 -11.47 -60.75 34.44
C VAL A 982 -11.03 -62.19 34.19
N ASN A 983 -9.73 -62.45 34.28
CA ASN A 983 -9.16 -63.77 34.04
C ASN A 983 -8.71 -64.44 35.35
N GLU A 984 -9.68 -64.94 36.12
CA GLU A 984 -9.43 -65.69 37.36
C GLU A 984 -9.62 -67.20 37.18
N ASN A 985 -8.75 -67.97 37.83
CA ASN A 985 -8.81 -69.41 38.17
C ASN A 985 -8.19 -70.44 37.20
N ARG A 986 -6.94 -70.83 37.52
CA ARG A 986 -6.52 -72.18 37.97
C ARG A 986 -5.02 -72.15 38.27
N ASP A 987 -4.52 -72.26 39.50
CA ASP A 987 -4.87 -73.04 40.69
C ASP A 987 -4.41 -74.52 40.65
N THR A 988 -3.69 -74.89 41.73
CA THR A 988 -3.09 -76.18 42.18
C THR A 988 -2.91 -77.39 41.25
N ASP A 989 -1.69 -77.96 41.24
CA ASP A 989 -1.43 -79.29 41.84
C ASP A 989 0.09 -79.48 42.20
N PRO A 990 0.50 -80.47 43.05
CA PRO A 990 1.66 -80.28 43.94
C PRO A 990 2.69 -81.44 43.98
N ALA A 991 3.81 -81.25 44.71
CA ALA A 991 4.49 -82.25 45.56
C ALA A 991 5.76 -81.66 46.23
N ALA A 992 6.22 -82.24 47.34
CA ALA A 992 7.45 -81.80 48.03
C ALA A 992 8.33 -82.96 48.54
N THR A 993 9.61 -82.95 48.17
CA THR A 993 10.71 -83.75 48.74
C THR A 993 12.01 -82.95 48.59
N ARG A 994 12.57 -82.37 49.65
CA ARG A 994 13.50 -82.99 50.63
C ARG A 994 14.77 -83.61 50.02
N SER A 995 15.93 -82.95 50.22
CA SER A 995 17.11 -83.42 50.99
C SER A 995 18.36 -82.58 50.62
N VAL A 996 18.89 -81.74 51.52
CA VAL A 996 20.00 -81.99 52.50
C VAL A 996 21.42 -81.73 51.96
N GLU A 997 22.16 -80.92 52.75
CA GLU A 997 23.59 -80.50 52.74
C GLU A 997 24.65 -81.65 52.78
N PRO A 998 25.99 -81.42 52.90
CA PRO A 998 26.78 -80.16 53.07
C PRO A 998 28.12 -80.01 52.25
N ALA A 999 28.75 -78.82 52.35
CA ALA A 999 30.23 -78.57 52.52
C ALA A 999 31.26 -78.91 51.38
N PRO A 1000 32.52 -78.41 51.43
CA PRO A 1000 33.03 -77.10 51.94
C PRO A 1000 34.15 -76.43 51.08
N SER A 1001 34.69 -75.30 51.60
CA SER A 1001 35.98 -74.61 51.29
C SER A 1001 36.01 -73.62 50.09
N GLY A 1002 36.73 -72.47 50.16
CA GLY A 1002 37.31 -71.75 51.33
C GLY A 1002 38.57 -70.90 51.02
N ARG A 1003 38.83 -69.83 51.81
CA ARG A 1003 40.02 -68.91 51.85
C ARG A 1003 40.14 -67.85 50.72
N THR A 1004 40.53 -66.57 50.92
CA THR A 1004 40.75 -65.72 52.14
C THR A 1004 40.58 -64.20 51.82
N GLU A 1005 40.63 -63.33 52.83
CA GLU A 1005 40.52 -61.85 52.82
C GLU A 1005 41.90 -61.10 52.69
N PRO A 1006 42.11 -59.85 53.21
CA PRO A 1006 41.97 -58.54 52.53
C PRO A 1006 43.30 -57.71 52.54
N PRO A 1007 43.36 -56.35 52.35
CA PRO A 1007 42.95 -55.33 53.36
C PRO A 1007 42.49 -53.93 52.82
N THR A 1008 42.26 -52.98 53.75
CA THR A 1008 42.00 -51.52 53.60
C THR A 1008 43.09 -50.72 54.37
N PRO A 1009 43.03 -49.38 54.65
CA PRO A 1009 42.60 -48.17 53.91
C PRO A 1009 43.73 -47.07 53.88
N GLN A 1010 43.40 -45.75 53.82
CA GLN A 1010 44.27 -44.54 54.06
C GLN A 1010 45.16 -44.04 52.88
N GLN A 1011 45.56 -42.75 52.71
CA GLN A 1011 45.20 -41.43 53.31
C GLN A 1011 45.74 -40.23 52.46
N GLN A 1012 45.03 -39.08 52.47
CA GLN A 1012 45.54 -37.67 52.29
C GLN A 1012 46.32 -37.29 51.00
N PRO A 1013 46.75 -36.02 50.79
CA PRO A 1013 46.34 -34.69 51.30
C PRO A 1013 45.82 -33.78 50.13
N ALA A 1014 45.74 -32.44 50.16
CA ALA A 1014 45.18 -31.44 51.09
C ALA A 1014 45.21 -30.04 50.40
N ARG A 1015 44.69 -28.99 51.05
CA ARG A 1015 44.84 -27.54 50.73
C ARG A 1015 46.33 -27.09 50.69
N PRO A 1016 46.73 -25.91 50.16
CA PRO A 1016 46.02 -24.60 50.29
C PRO A 1016 46.21 -23.64 49.08
N ASP A 1017 45.98 -22.31 49.06
CA ASP A 1017 45.32 -21.33 49.98
C ASP A 1017 44.80 -20.07 49.23
N GLN A 1018 44.29 -19.06 49.97
CA GLN A 1018 44.24 -17.63 49.59
C GLN A 1018 45.53 -16.90 50.08
N PRO A 1019 46.03 -15.84 49.41
CA PRO A 1019 45.44 -14.49 49.44
C PRO A 1019 45.52 -13.77 48.05
N GLU A 1020 45.41 -12.45 47.83
CA GLU A 1020 45.28 -11.24 48.68
C GLU A 1020 44.57 -10.10 47.91
N GLN A 1021 44.48 -8.89 48.49
CA GLN A 1021 44.32 -7.60 47.77
C GLN A 1021 45.59 -6.75 47.96
N PRO A 1022 45.89 -5.78 47.07
CA PRO A 1022 45.60 -4.39 47.48
C PRO A 1022 45.24 -3.40 46.33
N GLU A 1023 44.53 -2.33 46.69
CA GLU A 1023 44.59 -1.00 46.03
C GLU A 1023 45.59 -0.10 46.82
N PRO A 1024 45.79 1.21 46.54
CA PRO A 1024 45.46 2.05 45.38
C PRO A 1024 46.70 2.84 44.86
N GLU A 1025 46.52 3.79 43.92
CA GLU A 1025 46.74 5.24 44.13
C GLU A 1025 46.68 6.06 42.82
N GLU A 1026 46.56 7.38 42.96
CA GLU A 1026 46.24 8.37 41.91
C GLU A 1026 47.48 9.09 41.35
N ASN A 1027 47.37 9.78 40.21
CA ASN A 1027 47.61 11.25 40.13
C ASN A 1027 47.41 11.87 38.72
N HIS A 1028 46.93 13.11 38.71
CA HIS A 1028 46.97 14.08 37.59
C HIS A 1028 48.25 14.98 37.71
N PRO A 1029 48.65 15.86 36.76
CA PRO A 1029 47.81 16.68 35.85
C PRO A 1029 48.38 17.03 34.44
N MET A 1030 47.69 17.96 33.75
CA MET A 1030 48.06 18.60 32.47
C MET A 1030 49.22 19.63 32.62
N PRO A 1031 49.96 20.01 31.53
CA PRO A 1031 49.53 21.17 30.70
C PRO A 1031 49.96 21.21 29.20
N SER A 1032 49.34 22.16 28.47
CA SER A 1032 49.80 22.87 27.25
C SER A 1032 49.69 22.27 25.82
N THR A 1033 49.06 23.07 24.96
CA THR A 1033 48.94 23.06 23.47
C THR A 1033 50.02 23.95 22.82
N PRO A 1034 50.12 24.14 21.46
CA PRO A 1034 49.42 23.50 20.32
C PRO A 1034 50.33 23.05 19.13
N ALA A 1035 49.79 22.24 18.19
CA ALA A 1035 50.01 22.37 16.73
C ALA A 1035 49.22 21.32 15.89
N GLY A 1036 48.83 21.69 14.66
CA GLY A 1036 48.70 20.76 13.51
C GLY A 1036 47.50 19.80 13.46
N THR A 1037 46.35 20.26 12.97
CA THR A 1037 45.17 19.39 12.72
C THR A 1037 45.35 18.50 11.50
N ALA A 1038 45.30 17.18 11.69
CA ALA A 1038 44.96 16.19 10.66
C ALA A 1038 43.77 15.35 11.16
N ALA A 1039 42.75 15.15 10.32
CA ALA A 1039 41.52 14.46 10.73
C ALA A 1039 41.72 12.93 10.72
N PRO A 1040 41.28 12.19 11.75
CA PRO A 1040 41.27 10.73 11.72
C PRO A 1040 40.15 10.21 10.81
N THR A 1041 40.39 9.09 10.12
CA THR A 1041 39.35 8.34 9.43
C THR A 1041 38.37 7.75 10.44
N ALA A 1042 37.08 8.02 10.27
CA ALA A 1042 36.03 7.38 11.05
C ALA A 1042 35.95 5.88 10.72
N GLY A 1043 35.67 5.05 11.74
CA GLY A 1043 35.30 3.66 11.52
C GLY A 1043 33.89 3.52 10.94
N PRO A 1044 33.49 2.32 10.48
CA PRO A 1044 32.13 2.06 10.01
C PRO A 1044 31.11 2.36 11.10
N SER A 1045 29.92 2.83 10.72
CA SER A 1045 28.88 3.15 11.69
C SER A 1045 28.35 1.90 12.40
N THR A 1046 28.13 2.01 13.70
CA THR A 1046 27.60 0.92 14.54
C THR A 1046 26.24 0.41 14.04
N ASP A 1047 25.48 1.28 13.38
CA ASP A 1047 24.15 0.96 12.85
C ASP A 1047 24.21 0.19 11.53
N LEU A 1048 25.21 0.44 10.67
CA LEU A 1048 25.47 -0.39 9.48
C LEU A 1048 25.87 -1.82 9.88
N LEU A 1049 26.74 -1.96 10.88
CA LEU A 1049 27.09 -3.27 11.44
C LEU A 1049 25.86 -4.02 11.96
N ARG A 1050 24.98 -3.34 12.71
CA ARG A 1050 23.73 -3.94 13.23
C ARG A 1050 22.77 -4.34 12.12
N PHE A 1051 22.66 -3.52 11.07
CA PHE A 1051 21.83 -3.83 9.89
C PHE A 1051 22.34 -5.10 9.20
N LEU A 1052 23.65 -5.20 8.94
CA LEU A 1052 24.27 -6.38 8.32
C LEU A 1052 24.16 -7.63 9.19
N GLU A 1053 24.35 -7.54 10.52
CA GLU A 1053 24.11 -8.66 11.45
C GLU A 1053 22.64 -9.14 11.37
N THR A 1054 21.69 -8.21 11.26
CA THR A 1054 20.25 -8.53 11.19
C THR A 1054 19.87 -9.18 9.85
N SER A 1055 20.42 -8.69 8.73
CA SER A 1055 20.22 -9.27 7.40
C SER A 1055 20.77 -10.70 7.32
N ALA A 1056 22.04 -10.91 7.70
CA ALA A 1056 22.66 -12.23 7.67
C ALA A 1056 21.97 -13.23 8.62
N ALA A 1057 21.51 -12.77 9.79
CA ALA A 1057 20.71 -13.62 10.69
C ALA A 1057 19.34 -14.00 10.08
N THR A 1058 18.75 -13.13 9.26
CA THR A 1058 17.47 -13.38 8.57
C THR A 1058 17.65 -14.42 7.46
N ASP A 1059 18.65 -14.28 6.59
CA ASP A 1059 18.88 -15.20 5.47
C ASP A 1059 19.19 -16.62 5.95
N ARG A 1060 19.90 -16.77 7.07
CA ARG A 1060 20.22 -18.07 7.69
C ARG A 1060 19.00 -18.80 8.26
N THR A 1061 17.82 -18.18 8.27
CA THR A 1061 16.55 -18.90 8.51
C THR A 1061 16.07 -19.66 7.26
N CYS A 1062 16.54 -19.30 6.07
CA CYS A 1062 16.20 -19.95 4.81
C CYS A 1062 16.98 -21.27 4.65
N LYS A 1063 16.25 -22.39 4.54
CA LYS A 1063 16.86 -23.73 4.41
C LYS A 1063 17.72 -23.88 3.15
N THR A 1064 17.35 -23.22 2.05
CA THR A 1064 18.13 -23.26 0.80
C THR A 1064 19.42 -22.45 0.92
N HIS A 1065 19.40 -21.34 1.66
CA HIS A 1065 20.58 -20.52 1.95
C HIS A 1065 21.62 -21.34 2.73
N GLU A 1066 21.20 -21.91 3.86
CA GLU A 1066 22.07 -22.78 4.68
C GLU A 1066 22.53 -24.03 3.91
N ALA A 1067 21.69 -24.66 3.09
CA ALA A 1067 22.09 -25.81 2.28
C ALA A 1067 23.22 -25.46 1.29
N VAL A 1068 23.06 -24.38 0.51
CA VAL A 1068 24.06 -23.89 -0.44
C VAL A 1068 25.35 -23.48 0.28
N ARG A 1069 25.23 -22.84 1.45
CA ARG A 1069 26.34 -22.44 2.32
C ARG A 1069 27.14 -23.65 2.84
N PHE A 1070 26.47 -24.70 3.33
CA PHE A 1070 27.14 -25.93 3.75
C PHE A 1070 27.77 -26.69 2.57
N GLU A 1071 27.13 -26.72 1.40
CA GLU A 1071 27.73 -27.31 0.20
C GLU A 1071 28.96 -26.54 -0.29
N LEU A 1072 28.97 -25.21 -0.15
CA LEU A 1072 30.12 -24.35 -0.45
C LEU A 1072 31.27 -24.60 0.53
N MET A 1073 31.00 -24.62 1.84
CA MET A 1073 32.00 -24.99 2.85
C MET A 1073 32.57 -26.39 2.59
N ALA A 1074 31.72 -27.36 2.26
CA ALA A 1074 32.15 -28.71 1.93
C ALA A 1074 32.93 -28.78 0.61
N ALA A 1075 32.75 -27.86 -0.34
CA ALA A 1075 33.60 -27.74 -1.53
C ALA A 1075 34.97 -27.16 -1.18
N LEU A 1076 35.02 -26.05 -0.45
CA LEU A 1076 36.26 -25.39 -0.03
C LEU A 1076 37.15 -26.32 0.84
N LEU A 1077 36.54 -27.06 1.78
CA LEU A 1077 37.25 -28.06 2.60
C LEU A 1077 37.81 -29.23 1.76
N ARG A 1078 37.13 -29.63 0.68
CA ARG A 1078 37.62 -30.68 -0.24
C ARG A 1078 38.80 -30.20 -1.11
N ALA A 1079 38.98 -28.89 -1.25
CA ALA A 1079 40.12 -28.26 -1.93
C ALA A 1079 41.22 -27.81 -0.95
N ASP A 1080 41.26 -28.40 0.26
CA ASP A 1080 42.23 -28.11 1.32
C ASP A 1080 42.30 -26.61 1.72
N ARG A 1081 41.17 -25.90 1.58
CA ARG A 1081 41.00 -24.52 2.04
C ARG A 1081 40.40 -24.48 3.45
N GLN A 1082 40.56 -23.34 4.14
CA GLN A 1082 40.09 -23.15 5.52
C GLN A 1082 38.93 -22.12 5.58
N PRO A 1083 37.69 -22.52 5.23
CA PRO A 1083 36.52 -21.66 5.39
C PRO A 1083 36.14 -21.50 6.87
N LYS A 1084 35.78 -20.27 7.26
CA LYS A 1084 35.26 -19.90 8.58
C LYS A 1084 33.81 -19.47 8.46
N ALA A 1085 32.98 -19.90 9.41
CA ALA A 1085 31.54 -19.69 9.41
C ALA A 1085 31.02 -18.90 10.62
N ASP A 1086 31.93 -18.49 11.52
CA ASP A 1086 31.61 -17.91 12.83
C ASP A 1086 31.27 -16.40 12.77
N SER A 1087 31.35 -15.79 11.59
CA SER A 1087 31.01 -14.38 11.39
C SER A 1087 29.50 -14.16 11.45
N ARG A 1088 29.11 -13.06 12.08
CA ARG A 1088 27.71 -12.61 12.16
C ARG A 1088 27.25 -11.82 10.94
N ILE A 1089 28.18 -11.38 10.08
CA ILE A 1089 27.93 -10.49 8.93
C ILE A 1089 28.44 -11.03 7.57
N VAL A 1090 29.19 -12.13 7.58
CA VAL A 1090 29.70 -12.83 6.39
C VAL A 1090 29.25 -14.28 6.48
N ASP A 1091 28.72 -14.86 5.40
CA ASP A 1091 28.34 -16.27 5.39
C ASP A 1091 29.52 -17.25 5.40
N VAL A 1092 30.50 -17.07 4.50
CA VAL A 1092 31.77 -17.82 4.53
C VAL A 1092 32.95 -16.89 4.24
N ASP A 1093 33.89 -16.83 5.18
CA ASP A 1093 35.22 -16.23 5.03
C ASP A 1093 36.20 -17.33 4.65
N CYS A 1094 37.09 -17.13 3.67
CA CYS A 1094 38.14 -18.09 3.36
C CYS A 1094 39.47 -17.40 3.03
N THR A 1095 40.53 -17.74 3.77
CA THR A 1095 41.90 -17.36 3.40
C THR A 1095 42.46 -18.37 2.39
N THR A 1096 43.08 -17.87 1.32
CA THR A 1096 43.67 -18.68 0.23
C THR A 1096 45.09 -18.23 -0.10
N GLU A 1097 45.82 -19.00 -0.91
CA GLU A 1097 47.13 -18.60 -1.46
C GLU A 1097 47.06 -17.39 -2.42
N HIS A 1098 45.84 -17.00 -2.83
CA HIS A 1098 45.56 -15.87 -3.72
C HIS A 1098 44.91 -14.68 -2.98
N GLY A 1099 44.88 -14.72 -1.65
CA GLY A 1099 44.32 -13.66 -0.81
C GLY A 1099 43.12 -14.10 0.05
N HIS A 1100 42.54 -13.13 0.73
CA HIS A 1100 41.33 -13.26 1.55
C HIS A 1100 40.08 -13.14 0.69
N PHE A 1101 39.25 -14.18 0.67
CA PHE A 1101 38.05 -14.27 -0.16
C PHE A 1101 36.79 -14.28 0.73
N LEU A 1102 35.78 -13.49 0.36
CA LEU A 1102 34.46 -13.50 1.00
C LEU A 1102 33.41 -14.10 0.08
N TYR A 1103 32.52 -14.89 0.67
CA TYR A 1103 31.35 -15.47 0.01
C TYR A 1103 30.07 -15.08 0.76
N GLU A 1104 29.13 -14.50 0.02
CA GLU A 1104 27.76 -14.26 0.48
C GLU A 1104 26.83 -15.15 -0.35
N ILE A 1105 25.91 -15.88 0.31
CA ILE A 1105 24.94 -16.73 -0.39
C ILE A 1105 23.69 -15.91 -0.72
N LEU A 1106 23.04 -16.19 -1.86
CA LEU A 1106 21.66 -15.81 -2.11
C LEU A 1106 20.76 -17.06 -2.11
N GLY A 1107 19.65 -16.96 -1.37
CA GLY A 1107 18.68 -18.04 -1.15
C GLY A 1107 17.91 -18.48 -2.40
N ALA A 1108 16.81 -19.22 -2.18
CA ALA A 1108 15.95 -19.68 -3.27
C ALA A 1108 15.31 -18.50 -4.03
N GLY A 1109 15.25 -18.57 -5.35
CA GLY A 1109 14.60 -17.57 -6.22
C GLY A 1109 15.39 -16.27 -6.46
N LEU A 1110 16.39 -15.96 -5.64
CA LEU A 1110 17.21 -14.75 -5.74
C LEU A 1110 18.31 -14.90 -6.80
N SER A 1111 17.92 -14.91 -8.08
CA SER A 1111 18.84 -15.13 -9.21
C SER A 1111 18.68 -14.13 -10.37
N THR A 1112 17.92 -13.05 -10.20
CA THR A 1112 17.75 -12.00 -11.23
C THR A 1112 18.80 -10.89 -11.08
N TYR A 1113 19.11 -10.15 -12.15
CA TYR A 1113 20.06 -9.03 -12.08
C TYR A 1113 19.78 -8.01 -10.96
N PRO A 1114 18.51 -7.62 -10.66
CA PRO A 1114 18.17 -6.85 -9.45
C PRO A 1114 18.67 -7.47 -8.14
N ASP A 1115 18.48 -8.78 -7.94
CA ASP A 1115 18.91 -9.51 -6.73
C ASP A 1115 20.44 -9.55 -6.65
N LEU A 1116 21.09 -9.91 -7.75
CA LEU A 1116 22.55 -9.96 -7.85
C LEU A 1116 23.17 -8.59 -7.59
N ARG A 1117 22.54 -7.50 -8.06
CA ARG A 1117 22.96 -6.13 -7.78
C ARG A 1117 22.80 -5.76 -6.31
N SER A 1118 21.72 -6.20 -5.65
CA SER A 1118 21.50 -5.99 -4.22
C SER A 1118 22.54 -6.76 -3.38
N GLY A 1119 22.74 -8.05 -3.66
CA GLY A 1119 23.76 -8.88 -3.02
C GLY A 1119 25.19 -8.37 -3.23
N ALA A 1120 25.52 -7.88 -4.43
CA ALA A 1120 26.84 -7.30 -4.71
C ALA A 1120 27.07 -5.96 -4.00
N ALA A 1121 26.04 -5.13 -3.82
CA ALA A 1121 26.12 -3.90 -3.01
C ALA A 1121 26.33 -4.24 -1.53
N ARG A 1122 25.51 -5.14 -0.97
CA ARG A 1122 25.66 -5.64 0.41
C ARG A 1122 27.03 -6.26 0.67
N LEU A 1123 27.54 -7.11 -0.23
CA LEU A 1123 28.86 -7.72 -0.08
C LEU A 1123 30.01 -6.67 -0.14
N ARG A 1124 29.79 -5.55 -0.84
CA ARG A 1124 30.70 -4.38 -0.77
C ARG A 1124 30.61 -3.63 0.55
N GLU A 1125 29.42 -3.48 1.13
CA GLU A 1125 29.21 -2.90 2.45
C GLU A 1125 29.84 -3.77 3.55
N VAL A 1126 29.59 -5.08 3.54
CA VAL A 1126 30.22 -6.07 4.42
C VAL A 1126 31.75 -5.96 4.33
N ASN A 1127 32.33 -5.97 3.13
CA ASN A 1127 33.79 -5.81 2.96
C ASN A 1127 34.31 -4.46 3.49
N HIS A 1128 33.54 -3.38 3.38
CA HIS A 1128 33.89 -2.08 3.95
C HIS A 1128 33.92 -2.06 5.49
N THR A 1129 33.16 -2.94 6.15
CA THR A 1129 33.17 -3.06 7.62
C THR A 1129 34.33 -3.89 8.19
N LEU A 1130 35.09 -4.62 7.37
CA LEU A 1130 36.16 -5.49 7.86
C LEU A 1130 37.44 -4.73 8.23
N PRO A 1131 38.20 -5.17 9.26
CA PRO A 1131 39.49 -4.57 9.63
C PRO A 1131 40.58 -4.65 8.54
N THR A 1132 40.39 -5.50 7.55
CA THR A 1132 41.21 -5.61 6.34
C THR A 1132 40.27 -6.03 5.22
N ALA A 1133 40.30 -5.32 4.09
CA ALA A 1133 39.42 -5.60 2.97
C ALA A 1133 39.88 -6.88 2.25
N ALA A 1134 38.91 -7.70 1.84
CA ALA A 1134 39.10 -8.92 1.09
C ALA A 1134 39.58 -8.65 -0.33
N ASP A 1135 40.50 -9.49 -0.81
CA ASP A 1135 41.10 -9.45 -2.14
C ASP A 1135 40.11 -9.85 -3.26
N ARG A 1136 39.15 -10.74 -2.95
CA ARG A 1136 38.05 -11.08 -3.87
C ARG A 1136 36.71 -11.27 -3.13
N LEU A 1137 35.65 -10.94 -3.86
CA LEU A 1137 34.26 -11.01 -3.42
C LEU A 1137 33.48 -11.92 -4.36
N TYR A 1138 32.80 -12.93 -3.81
CA TYR A 1138 31.97 -13.87 -4.54
C TYR A 1138 30.54 -13.87 -4.02
N LEU A 1139 29.58 -13.68 -4.93
CA LEU A 1139 28.15 -13.85 -4.67
C LEU A 1139 27.74 -15.25 -5.15
N VAL A 1140 27.08 -16.04 -4.30
CA VAL A 1140 26.87 -17.47 -4.51
C VAL A 1140 25.39 -17.80 -4.57
N LEU A 1141 24.89 -18.12 -5.76
CA LEU A 1141 23.48 -18.36 -6.02
C LEU A 1141 23.08 -19.82 -5.80
N SER A 1142 21.86 -20.03 -5.31
CA SER A 1142 21.23 -21.36 -5.19
C SER A 1142 20.93 -22.06 -6.53
N GLN A 1143 20.87 -21.29 -7.62
CA GLN A 1143 20.55 -21.74 -8.98
C GLN A 1143 21.24 -20.81 -10.01
N PRO A 1144 21.33 -21.19 -11.31
CA PRO A 1144 21.89 -20.32 -12.34
C PRO A 1144 21.23 -18.93 -12.41
N PRO A 1145 21.97 -17.87 -12.80
CA PRO A 1145 21.40 -16.54 -12.98
C PRO A 1145 20.32 -16.55 -14.06
N ALA A 1146 19.25 -15.78 -13.86
CA ALA A 1146 18.12 -15.69 -14.78
C ALA A 1146 18.51 -15.02 -16.11
N GLU A 1147 19.44 -14.07 -16.09
CA GLU A 1147 20.02 -13.46 -17.28
C GLU A 1147 21.51 -13.81 -17.43
N GLU A 1148 21.90 -14.46 -18.53
CA GLU A 1148 23.29 -14.92 -18.78
C GLU A 1148 24.33 -13.79 -18.77
N TRP A 1149 23.93 -12.55 -19.08
CA TRP A 1149 24.81 -11.38 -19.05
C TRP A 1149 25.01 -10.80 -17.63
N SER A 1150 24.15 -11.16 -16.67
CA SER A 1150 24.15 -10.54 -15.34
C SER A 1150 25.45 -10.76 -14.54
N PRO A 1151 26.16 -11.92 -14.57
CA PRO A 1151 27.44 -12.08 -13.89
C PRO A 1151 28.52 -11.13 -14.42
N ALA A 1152 28.54 -10.91 -15.74
CA ALA A 1152 29.51 -10.02 -16.38
C ALA A 1152 29.25 -8.55 -16.03
N ALA A 1153 27.98 -8.12 -15.99
CA ALA A 1153 27.60 -6.78 -15.56
C ALA A 1153 27.91 -6.54 -14.08
N VAL A 1154 27.62 -7.50 -13.20
CA VAL A 1154 27.91 -7.43 -11.76
C VAL A 1154 29.41 -7.33 -11.51
N HIS A 1155 30.22 -8.12 -12.22
CA HIS A 1155 31.68 -8.03 -12.13
C HIS A 1155 32.20 -6.69 -12.69
N ALA A 1156 31.70 -6.21 -13.82
CA ALA A 1156 32.13 -4.95 -14.42
C ALA A 1156 31.80 -3.71 -13.56
N VAL A 1157 30.65 -3.70 -12.88
CA VAL A 1157 30.18 -2.55 -12.08
C VAL A 1157 30.64 -2.62 -10.63
N PHE A 1158 30.61 -3.80 -10.00
CA PHE A 1158 30.88 -3.96 -8.56
C PHE A 1158 32.19 -4.70 -8.26
N SER A 1159 32.88 -5.27 -9.25
CA SER A 1159 34.02 -6.19 -9.07
C SER A 1159 33.72 -7.38 -8.16
N VAL A 1160 32.45 -7.79 -8.11
CA VAL A 1160 31.99 -9.00 -7.42
C VAL A 1160 31.88 -10.10 -8.47
N HIS A 1161 32.49 -11.25 -8.21
CA HIS A 1161 32.33 -12.46 -9.01
C HIS A 1161 31.01 -13.15 -8.65
N VAL A 1162 30.39 -13.86 -9.58
CA VAL A 1162 29.15 -14.60 -9.32
C VAL A 1162 29.35 -16.08 -9.62
N LEU A 1163 29.02 -16.92 -8.65
CA LEU A 1163 29.02 -18.37 -8.72
C LEU A 1163 27.59 -18.86 -8.51
N TRP A 1164 27.26 -20.05 -9.00
CA TRP A 1164 25.96 -20.66 -8.77
C TRP A 1164 26.05 -22.18 -8.68
N ARG A 1165 25.11 -22.77 -7.95
CA ARG A 1165 24.98 -24.23 -7.91
C ARG A 1165 24.36 -24.75 -9.22
N THR A 1166 24.90 -25.85 -9.75
CA THR A 1166 24.28 -26.63 -10.84
C THR A 1166 24.01 -28.06 -10.35
N PRO A 1167 23.17 -28.87 -11.02
CA PRO A 1167 22.98 -30.27 -10.64
C PRO A 1167 24.25 -31.13 -10.66
N GLN A 1168 25.29 -30.72 -11.39
CA GLN A 1168 26.54 -31.48 -11.58
C GLN A 1168 27.70 -30.96 -10.73
N GLY A 1169 27.73 -29.66 -10.40
CA GLY A 1169 28.85 -29.01 -9.73
C GLY A 1169 28.57 -27.56 -9.39
N TRP A 1170 29.57 -26.70 -9.60
CA TRP A 1170 29.46 -25.24 -9.46
C TRP A 1170 29.69 -24.58 -10.81
N GLY A 1171 28.81 -23.65 -11.20
CA GLY A 1171 28.94 -22.85 -12.40
C GLY A 1171 29.37 -21.42 -12.07
N GLY A 1172 30.04 -20.78 -13.02
CA GLY A 1172 30.38 -19.35 -12.95
C GLY A 1172 31.71 -19.00 -13.58
N PRO A 1173 31.90 -17.73 -13.98
CA PRO A 1173 33.24 -17.21 -14.29
C PRO A 1173 34.15 -17.37 -13.07
N ASP A 1174 35.41 -17.79 -13.30
CA ASP A 1174 36.46 -17.90 -12.27
C ASP A 1174 36.24 -18.95 -11.16
N THR A 1175 35.25 -19.85 -11.31
CA THR A 1175 34.92 -20.94 -10.35
C THR A 1175 36.14 -21.76 -9.89
N ALA A 1176 37.09 -22.04 -10.79
CA ALA A 1176 38.30 -22.79 -10.45
C ALA A 1176 39.18 -22.05 -9.42
N THR A 1177 39.37 -20.74 -9.56
CA THR A 1177 40.15 -19.93 -8.61
C THR A 1177 39.42 -19.76 -7.29
N ALA A 1178 38.10 -19.56 -7.33
CA ALA A 1178 37.27 -19.44 -6.14
C ALA A 1178 37.33 -20.70 -5.27
N LEU A 1179 37.03 -21.85 -5.86
CA LEU A 1179 36.92 -23.12 -5.14
C LEU A 1179 38.26 -23.85 -4.97
N GLY A 1180 39.35 -23.37 -5.58
CA GLY A 1180 40.67 -24.02 -5.52
C GLY A 1180 40.76 -25.32 -6.32
N LEU A 1181 39.97 -25.44 -7.39
CA LEU A 1181 39.89 -26.65 -8.22
C LEU A 1181 40.99 -26.68 -9.29
N ALA A 1182 41.55 -27.86 -9.55
CA ALA A 1182 42.50 -28.04 -10.64
C ALA A 1182 41.83 -27.79 -12.01
N PRO A 1183 42.55 -27.24 -13.01
CA PRO A 1183 41.99 -26.97 -14.33
C PRO A 1183 41.49 -28.27 -14.99
N GLY A 1184 40.17 -28.40 -15.12
CA GLY A 1184 39.48 -29.62 -15.57
C GLY A 1184 38.62 -30.33 -14.50
N GLN A 1185 38.45 -29.76 -13.30
CA GLN A 1185 37.61 -30.32 -12.22
C GLN A 1185 36.40 -29.43 -11.82
N ALA A 1186 36.09 -28.38 -12.60
CA ALA A 1186 34.95 -27.49 -12.37
C ALA A 1186 33.69 -27.98 -13.10
#